data_AF-A0A6Q2YPN0-F1
#
_entry.id   AF-A0A6Q2YPN0-F1
#
_cell.length_a   1.000
_cell.length_b   1.000
_cell.length_c   1.000
_cell.angle_alpha   90.00
_cell.angle_beta   90.00
_cell.angle_gamma   90.00
#
_symmetry.space_group_name_H-M   'P 1'
#
loop_
_entity.id
_entity.type
_entity.pdbx_description
1 polymer ?
#
loop_
_entity_poly.entity_id
_entity_poly.type
_entity_poly.pdbx_seq_one_letter_code
_entity_poly.pdbx_strand_id
1 'polypeptide(L)'
;MGGTASEMSVSGERQEGDTASKMSVSGERQEGNTASKMSVSGEREEGDTASKRSFLGEHDTTAKRISHQERPASPVPSCVSMKSDWSMDQPRNFREGIMSTDQSNANPSAKEGFLKNTLPVLRNKNQKEPAESLEKSQPAVICHEHKSNLKKKFQCLFEGIAKQGNPTLLNEIYTDLYITEGGSGEVNNEHEVRQIETTTKKQARPETEIKCNDIFKPTPGQDKPIRTVLTKGVAGIGKTVSVQKFILDWAEGKANQDVQFVFSLPFRELNLMKGEALSLIQLINHFSVETKKARISDYNKYKIVFIFDGLDECRLPLDFKNNKSCCDVTESTSVDVLLTNLIKGNLLPSALLWITTRPAAANQIPSWCVDQVTEVRGFNDPQKEEYFRKRFSNEVMASRIISHIKTSRSLHIMCHIPVFCWITATVLEYMLTTDDEVELPKTLTDMYSHFLVFQSIHRNVKYDGKNETDPHWRKESILTLGKLAFQQLQKGNLIFYEEDLKECGIDINEASVYSGVCTQIFKEECGLYQNKVYCFVHLSIQEFLSAVYVFHSIINNNENLMDEQQSTDRYVWMWLEPEVTFYKTAVDKALQSETGHLDLFLRFLLGLSLESNQKHLRGLLTKTRSSSQSHEETVKYIKEKIRENPSSERCINLFHCLNELNDHSLVEEIQRYLSSGSLSREELSPAQWSALVFVLLTSEEEIDVFDLKKYSTSQKGLLGLLPVIKTCRTALLAGCGITKEGCASLVSALKSNPSHLKELDLSNNDLKDTGVEQLCALLKDPQCRLETLSLSGCLVTEEGCASLASALDSNPSHLKELDLSYNHPGDSGVRLLSAGLKDPHWRLEKLNMEQVGKCRLKSGPKKYACELTLDPNTPLWKLSLSEQNRKVTHGREGTYPDHPERFDLMGQVLCKESLSGRCYFEVEKTGGRAAIGLTYKGINRKGCSKDNVLGNYEKSWCLDCDDGSYSAMHNDMHFFIPVTSSDPIRVGVYLDWPAGTLSFYSVTSDTLTHLYTFNTTFTEPLYPVFRIHEHSMVSLC
;
A
#
# COMPACT_ATOMS: atom_id res chain seq x y z
N MET A 1 -51.34 18.13 34.74
CA MET A 1 -52.42 18.93 34.11
C MET A 1 -52.90 18.16 32.91
N GLY A 2 -54.22 17.98 32.78
CA GLY A 2 -54.89 17.02 31.88
C GLY A 2 -54.66 17.28 30.39
N GLY A 3 -55.13 16.44 29.48
CA GLY A 3 -56.03 15.31 29.53
C GLY A 3 -56.42 14.96 28.08
N THR A 4 -57.25 13.93 27.92
CA THR A 4 -57.89 13.41 26.68
C THR A 4 -56.95 12.61 25.76
N ALA A 5 -56.94 11.28 25.74
CA ALA A 5 -58.00 10.27 25.55
C ALA A 5 -58.61 10.28 24.13
N SER A 6 -58.42 9.18 23.39
CA SER A 6 -59.51 8.38 22.81
C SER A 6 -58.95 7.14 22.09
N GLU A 7 -59.39 5.99 22.60
CA GLU A 7 -59.25 4.63 22.08
C GLU A 7 -60.07 4.40 20.80
N MET A 8 -59.70 3.37 20.03
CA MET A 8 -60.58 2.28 19.51
C MET A 8 -59.68 1.31 18.73
N SER A 9 -59.26 0.15 19.28
CA SER A 9 -59.98 -1.14 19.41
C SER A 9 -60.31 -1.76 18.04
N VAL A 10 -59.76 -2.88 17.58
CA VAL A 10 -59.75 -4.30 18.04
C VAL A 10 -60.41 -5.15 16.94
N SER A 11 -59.64 -6.08 16.36
CA SER A 11 -60.01 -7.47 16.01
C SER A 11 -58.89 -8.01 15.09
N GLY A 12 -58.15 -9.07 15.37
CA GLY A 12 -58.40 -10.20 16.24
C GLY A 12 -59.23 -11.24 15.50
N GLU A 13 -58.57 -12.16 14.77
CA GLU A 13 -58.81 -13.60 14.93
C GLU A 13 -57.79 -14.46 14.16
N ARG A 14 -57.42 -15.54 14.85
CA ARG A 14 -56.56 -16.64 14.44
C ARG A 14 -57.32 -17.58 13.51
N GLN A 15 -56.62 -18.32 12.65
CA GLN A 15 -56.82 -19.77 12.62
C GLN A 15 -55.63 -20.54 12.03
N GLU A 16 -55.46 -21.72 12.60
CA GLU A 16 -54.45 -22.76 12.42
C GLU A 16 -54.49 -23.39 11.01
N GLY A 17 -53.40 -24.05 10.62
CA GLY A 17 -53.37 -24.85 9.39
C GLY A 17 -52.07 -25.62 9.22
N ASP A 18 -52.15 -26.89 9.56
CA ASP A 18 -51.08 -27.86 9.74
C ASP A 18 -50.48 -28.42 8.43
N THR A 19 -49.20 -28.82 8.54
CA THR A 19 -48.49 -29.94 7.89
C THR A 19 -48.72 -30.38 6.42
N ALA A 20 -47.55 -30.48 5.75
CA ALA A 20 -47.06 -31.62 4.94
C ALA A 20 -47.15 -31.61 3.39
N SER A 21 -45.97 -31.91 2.80
CA SER A 21 -45.73 -32.84 1.67
C SER A 21 -45.28 -32.25 0.32
N LYS A 22 -43.98 -32.39 0.08
CA LYS A 22 -43.31 -33.09 -1.04
C LYS A 22 -43.48 -32.62 -2.50
N MET A 23 -42.30 -32.63 -3.15
CA MET A 23 -42.01 -32.92 -4.57
C MET A 23 -42.38 -31.79 -5.55
N SER A 24 -41.62 -31.43 -6.60
CA SER A 24 -40.58 -32.13 -7.37
C SER A 24 -40.04 -31.16 -8.43
N VAL A 25 -38.74 -31.23 -8.73
CA VAL A 25 -38.12 -30.80 -10.01
C VAL A 25 -36.99 -31.83 -10.23
N SER A 26 -37.11 -32.94 -10.98
CA SER A 26 -37.26 -33.14 -12.45
C SER A 26 -36.40 -32.18 -13.27
N GLY A 27 -35.34 -32.55 -14.00
CA GLY A 27 -34.78 -33.85 -14.34
C GLY A 27 -33.73 -33.58 -15.43
N GLU A 28 -32.65 -34.36 -15.38
CA GLU A 28 -31.92 -34.94 -16.51
C GLU A 28 -31.37 -34.03 -17.63
N ARG A 29 -30.03 -33.98 -17.67
CA ARG A 29 -29.26 -33.98 -18.92
C ARG A 29 -28.96 -35.43 -19.31
N GLN A 30 -29.34 -35.80 -20.52
CA GLN A 30 -28.91 -36.94 -21.32
C GLN A 30 -28.84 -36.41 -22.78
N GLU A 31 -28.03 -36.85 -23.72
CA GLU A 31 -26.95 -37.84 -23.79
C GLU A 31 -26.35 -37.70 -25.22
N GLY A 32 -25.08 -38.08 -25.39
CA GLY A 32 -24.61 -38.75 -26.61
C GLY A 32 -24.15 -37.88 -27.79
N ASN A 33 -23.27 -38.37 -28.66
CA ASN A 33 -22.61 -39.68 -28.71
C ASN A 33 -21.53 -39.69 -29.82
N THR A 34 -20.82 -40.82 -29.91
CA THR A 34 -19.88 -41.35 -30.94
C THR A 34 -18.37 -41.17 -30.64
N ALA A 35 -17.50 -42.18 -30.72
CA ALA A 35 -17.58 -43.46 -31.44
C ALA A 35 -16.68 -44.59 -30.87
N SER A 36 -17.25 -45.81 -30.83
CA SER A 36 -16.76 -47.15 -31.26
C SER A 36 -15.47 -47.85 -30.76
N LYS A 37 -15.74 -49.12 -30.35
CA LYS A 37 -14.96 -50.32 -29.96
C LYS A 37 -13.97 -50.94 -30.97
N MET A 38 -12.97 -51.67 -30.44
CA MET A 38 -12.53 -53.08 -30.70
C MET A 38 -11.31 -53.35 -29.77
N SER A 39 -11.27 -54.23 -28.74
CA SER A 39 -11.46 -55.68 -28.56
C SER A 39 -10.14 -56.50 -28.48
N VAL A 40 -9.92 -57.19 -27.33
CA VAL A 40 -9.26 -58.52 -27.13
C VAL A 40 -7.70 -58.54 -27.21
N SER A 41 -6.88 -59.26 -26.43
CA SER A 41 -6.91 -60.54 -25.68
C SER A 41 -5.80 -60.60 -24.62
N GLY A 42 -5.95 -61.47 -23.62
CA GLY A 42 -4.92 -61.92 -22.69
C GLY A 42 -4.25 -63.26 -23.06
N GLU A 43 -3.63 -63.87 -22.04
CA GLU A 43 -2.94 -65.19 -21.95
C GLU A 43 -1.39 -65.17 -22.12
N ARG A 44 -0.62 -65.49 -21.05
CA ARG A 44 -0.04 -66.80 -20.62
C ARG A 44 1.43 -66.90 -21.06
N GLU A 45 2.38 -67.60 -20.46
CA GLU A 45 2.47 -68.61 -19.39
C GLU A 45 3.98 -68.75 -19.01
N GLU A 46 4.22 -69.35 -17.84
CA GLU A 46 5.28 -70.32 -17.49
C GLU A 46 6.79 -70.00 -17.51
N GLY A 47 7.48 -70.61 -16.53
CA GLY A 47 8.92 -70.88 -16.65
C GLY A 47 9.73 -71.05 -15.36
N ASP A 48 9.27 -71.93 -14.46
CA ASP A 48 10.02 -72.76 -13.52
C ASP A 48 11.17 -72.26 -12.60
N THR A 49 10.92 -72.54 -11.34
CA THR A 49 11.81 -72.81 -10.19
C THR A 49 12.95 -73.79 -10.47
N ALA A 50 14.16 -73.56 -9.93
CA ALA A 50 14.55 -74.10 -8.61
C ALA A 50 16.07 -74.07 -8.31
N SER A 51 16.36 -73.63 -7.08
CA SER A 51 17.39 -74.12 -6.14
C SER A 51 18.81 -73.51 -6.09
N LYS A 52 18.90 -72.51 -5.19
CA LYS A 52 19.65 -72.48 -3.90
C LYS A 52 21.19 -72.52 -3.90
N ARG A 53 21.76 -71.42 -3.34
CA ARG A 53 22.50 -71.47 -2.06
C ARG A 53 22.61 -70.09 -1.34
N SER A 54 22.41 -70.13 -0.02
CA SER A 54 22.86 -69.25 1.11
C SER A 54 22.30 -67.83 1.39
N PHE A 55 21.46 -67.75 2.44
CA PHE A 55 21.42 -66.87 3.67
C PHE A 55 22.48 -65.74 3.82
N LEU A 56 22.28 -64.56 4.45
CA LEU A 56 21.35 -63.89 5.42
C LEU A 56 21.42 -62.37 5.10
N GLY A 57 20.50 -61.45 5.43
CA GLY A 57 19.24 -61.42 6.19
C GLY A 57 18.74 -59.96 6.26
N GLU A 58 17.42 -59.77 6.18
CA GLU A 58 16.68 -58.50 6.15
C GLU A 58 15.88 -58.27 7.44
N HIS A 59 15.56 -56.99 7.70
CA HIS A 59 14.30 -56.37 8.20
C HIS A 59 13.50 -57.08 9.34
N ASP A 60 12.74 -56.42 10.22
CA ASP A 60 11.79 -55.34 9.98
C ASP A 60 11.22 -54.77 11.31
N THR A 61 10.51 -53.67 11.13
CA THR A 61 9.64 -52.84 11.98
C THR A 61 8.59 -53.53 12.88
N THR A 62 8.10 -52.84 13.93
CA THR A 62 6.67 -52.43 14.18
C THR A 62 6.40 -51.90 15.61
N ALA A 63 5.25 -51.23 15.80
CA ALA A 63 4.93 -50.27 16.85
C ALA A 63 3.90 -50.73 17.94
N LYS A 64 3.89 -49.95 19.05
CA LYS A 64 2.76 -49.57 19.97
C LYS A 64 2.16 -50.58 21.00
N ARG A 65 2.30 -50.27 22.32
CA ARG A 65 1.30 -49.68 23.28
C ARG A 65 1.46 -50.13 24.77
N ILE A 66 1.46 -49.12 25.67
CA ILE A 66 0.79 -48.98 27.01
C ILE A 66 1.39 -49.57 28.33
N SER A 67 1.52 -48.63 29.30
CA SER A 67 1.35 -48.60 30.79
C SER A 67 2.37 -49.13 31.81
N HIS A 68 2.66 -48.21 32.77
CA HIS A 68 2.99 -48.32 34.23
C HIS A 68 4.18 -49.22 34.64
N GLN A 69 5.10 -48.84 35.53
CA GLN A 69 4.94 -48.31 36.89
C GLN A 69 6.32 -47.89 37.48
N GLU A 70 6.33 -46.85 38.33
CA GLU A 70 7.17 -46.58 39.53
C GLU A 70 8.72 -46.36 39.51
N ARG A 71 9.11 -45.36 40.33
CA ARG A 71 10.48 -44.90 40.70
C ARG A 71 11.26 -45.95 41.52
N PRO A 72 12.59 -45.76 41.72
CA PRO A 72 13.03 -45.08 42.96
C PRO A 72 14.27 -44.16 42.86
N ALA A 73 14.24 -43.14 43.74
CA ALA A 73 15.28 -42.55 44.61
C ALA A 73 16.62 -41.96 44.09
N SER A 74 16.86 -40.74 44.60
CA SER A 74 18.08 -39.91 44.64
C SER A 74 19.25 -40.52 45.47
N PRO A 75 20.44 -39.89 45.44
CA PRO A 75 20.76 -38.99 46.57
C PRO A 75 21.45 -37.67 46.18
N VAL A 76 21.39 -36.72 47.13
CA VAL A 76 21.87 -35.33 47.15
C VAL A 76 23.01 -35.26 48.23
N PRO A 77 23.61 -34.10 48.58
CA PRO A 77 24.56 -33.20 47.89
C PRO A 77 25.95 -33.15 48.57
N SER A 78 26.91 -32.35 48.04
CA SER A 78 27.93 -31.72 48.90
C SER A 78 28.31 -30.32 48.42
N CYS A 79 28.49 -29.42 49.38
CA CYS A 79 28.70 -27.99 49.25
C CYS A 79 30.20 -27.62 49.10
N VAL A 80 30.44 -26.31 48.91
CA VAL A 80 31.59 -25.48 49.38
C VAL A 80 32.51 -24.87 48.29
N SER A 81 32.32 -23.55 48.07
CA SER A 81 33.29 -22.43 48.06
C SER A 81 34.66 -22.54 47.35
N MET A 82 35.04 -21.54 46.55
CA MET A 82 36.09 -20.53 46.88
C MET A 82 36.51 -19.66 45.67
N LYS A 83 37.20 -18.55 45.99
CA LYS A 83 37.46 -17.30 45.26
C LYS A 83 38.68 -17.31 44.30
N SER A 84 38.60 -16.38 43.34
CA SER A 84 39.57 -15.38 42.79
C SER A 84 41.09 -15.60 42.68
N ASP A 85 41.61 -14.87 41.68
CA ASP A 85 42.96 -14.26 41.49
C ASP A 85 44.08 -15.07 40.83
N TRP A 86 44.41 -14.72 39.58
CA TRP A 86 45.73 -14.98 39.00
C TRP A 86 46.21 -13.78 38.16
N SER A 87 47.24 -13.11 38.69
CA SER A 87 48.21 -12.29 37.96
C SER A 87 49.59 -12.73 38.46
N MET A 88 50.51 -13.06 37.55
CA MET A 88 51.97 -12.92 37.73
C MET A 88 52.71 -13.22 36.41
N ASP A 89 53.58 -12.28 36.02
CA ASP A 89 54.53 -12.30 34.90
C ASP A 89 55.86 -13.00 35.25
N GLN A 90 56.58 -13.49 34.21
CA GLN A 90 58.04 -13.33 33.90
C GLN A 90 58.61 -14.51 33.07
N PRO A 91 59.79 -14.42 32.39
CA PRO A 91 60.52 -13.26 31.85
C PRO A 91 60.98 -13.45 30.37
N ARG A 92 61.63 -12.40 29.83
CA ARG A 92 62.12 -12.20 28.45
C ARG A 92 63.43 -12.96 28.13
N ASN A 93 63.54 -13.45 26.89
CA ASN A 93 64.83 -13.77 26.24
C ASN A 93 65.18 -12.72 25.17
N PHE A 94 66.39 -12.16 25.27
CA PHE A 94 67.01 -11.30 24.27
C PHE A 94 67.75 -12.13 23.22
N ARG A 95 67.59 -11.79 21.94
CA ARG A 95 68.62 -12.03 20.92
C ARG A 95 68.60 -10.88 19.90
N GLU A 96 69.77 -10.30 19.70
CA GLU A 96 70.06 -9.16 18.83
C GLU A 96 69.89 -9.48 17.33
N GLY A 97 69.46 -8.47 16.57
CA GLY A 97 69.35 -8.53 15.11
C GLY A 97 68.95 -7.18 14.49
N ILE A 98 69.95 -6.32 14.30
CA ILE A 98 70.16 -5.27 13.27
C ILE A 98 68.95 -4.50 12.71
N MET A 99 69.04 -3.17 12.85
CA MET A 99 68.14 -2.13 12.37
C MET A 99 67.92 -2.14 10.85
N SER A 100 66.66 -2.06 10.42
CA SER A 100 66.27 -1.41 9.17
C SER A 100 65.08 -0.49 9.46
N THR A 101 65.15 0.70 8.89
CA THR A 101 64.25 1.83 9.08
C THR A 101 62.94 1.61 8.31
N ASP A 102 61.85 1.35 9.03
CA ASP A 102 60.49 1.71 8.61
C ASP A 102 59.61 1.85 9.86
N GLN A 103 59.42 3.10 10.31
CA GLN A 103 58.55 3.43 11.43
C GLN A 103 57.13 3.74 10.94
N SER A 104 56.20 2.80 11.11
CA SER A 104 54.80 3.11 11.43
C SER A 104 54.05 1.87 11.91
N ASN A 105 54.34 1.42 13.14
CA ASN A 105 53.41 0.66 13.99
C ASN A 105 54.04 0.47 15.37
N ALA A 106 54.00 1.52 16.19
CA ALA A 106 54.32 1.43 17.62
C ALA A 106 53.02 1.31 18.42
N ASN A 107 52.96 0.31 19.29
CA ASN A 107 51.82 -0.03 20.15
C ASN A 107 51.33 1.20 20.97
N PRO A 108 50.07 1.67 20.83
CA PRO A 108 49.56 2.89 21.49
C PRO A 108 49.62 2.85 23.02
N SER A 109 49.44 1.66 23.61
CA SER A 109 49.48 1.46 25.07
C SER A 109 50.87 1.73 25.68
N ALA A 110 51.94 1.51 24.91
CA ALA A 110 53.31 1.80 25.35
C ALA A 110 53.61 3.31 25.33
N LYS A 111 53.03 4.06 24.37
CA LYS A 111 53.12 5.53 24.32
C LYS A 111 52.31 6.18 25.46
N GLU A 112 51.18 5.60 25.84
CA GLU A 112 50.33 6.07 26.93
C GLU A 112 51.03 6.01 28.30
N GLY A 113 51.66 4.87 28.63
CA GLY A 113 52.44 4.70 29.85
C GLY A 113 53.64 5.66 29.92
N PHE A 114 54.25 5.95 28.76
CA PHE A 114 55.35 6.91 28.63
C PHE A 114 54.86 8.36 28.84
N LEU A 115 53.72 8.74 28.26
CA LEU A 115 53.13 10.08 28.41
C LEU A 115 52.70 10.37 29.86
N LYS A 116 51.98 9.44 30.52
CA LYS A 116 51.46 9.61 31.89
C LYS A 116 52.56 9.82 32.94
N ASN A 117 53.69 9.11 32.77
CA ASN A 117 54.78 9.15 33.76
C ASN A 117 55.80 10.27 33.48
N THR A 118 55.97 10.70 32.23
CA THR A 118 57.10 11.57 31.84
C THR A 118 56.72 13.05 31.79
N LEU A 119 55.48 13.42 31.44
CA LEU A 119 55.01 14.82 31.41
C LEU A 119 55.09 15.55 32.76
N PRO A 120 54.67 14.96 33.90
CA PRO A 120 54.81 15.59 35.21
C PRO A 120 56.28 15.79 35.61
N VAL A 121 57.13 14.84 35.23
CA VAL A 121 58.58 14.86 35.51
C VAL A 121 59.28 15.94 34.68
N LEU A 122 58.88 16.14 33.42
CA LEU A 122 59.40 17.19 32.55
C LEU A 122 58.96 18.59 33.00
N ARG A 123 57.72 18.75 33.50
CA ARG A 123 57.25 19.99 34.15
C ARG A 123 58.06 20.32 35.40
N ASN A 124 58.29 19.34 36.27
CA ASN A 124 59.10 19.53 37.48
C ASN A 124 60.58 19.83 37.18
N LYS A 125 61.08 19.48 35.99
CA LYS A 125 62.47 19.75 35.55
C LYS A 125 62.63 21.00 34.66
N ASN A 126 61.59 21.82 34.45
CA ASN A 126 61.64 23.03 33.61
C ASN A 126 62.14 22.82 32.15
N GLN A 127 61.99 21.61 31.59
CA GLN A 127 62.35 21.35 30.19
C GLN A 127 61.17 21.66 29.26
N LYS A 128 61.18 22.85 28.65
CA LYS A 128 60.06 23.37 27.84
C LYS A 128 59.86 22.64 26.50
N GLU A 129 60.91 22.41 25.71
CA GLU A 129 60.78 21.84 24.36
C GLU A 129 60.22 20.39 24.31
N PRO A 130 60.68 19.43 25.12
CA PRO A 130 60.10 18.09 25.11
C PRO A 130 58.70 18.04 25.75
N ALA A 131 58.43 18.90 26.74
CA ALA A 131 57.10 19.04 27.32
C ALA A 131 56.08 19.59 26.31
N GLU A 132 56.46 20.61 25.53
CA GLU A 132 55.62 21.16 24.45
C GLU A 132 55.40 20.14 23.31
N SER A 133 56.41 19.34 22.95
CA SER A 133 56.26 18.24 21.99
C SER A 133 55.33 17.13 22.49
N LEU A 134 55.34 16.82 23.79
CA LEU A 134 54.45 15.83 24.41
C LEU A 134 53.03 16.39 24.59
N GLU A 135 52.87 17.68 24.94
CA GLU A 135 51.58 18.38 24.96
C GLU A 135 50.93 18.43 23.57
N LYS A 136 51.70 18.57 22.48
CA LYS A 136 51.20 18.44 21.10
C LYS A 136 50.68 17.04 20.76
N SER A 137 51.15 15.99 21.45
CA SER A 137 50.74 14.60 21.19
C SER A 137 49.58 14.11 22.07
N GLN A 138 49.25 14.82 23.16
CA GLN A 138 48.13 14.48 24.07
C GLN A 138 46.76 14.43 23.37
N PRO A 139 46.36 15.41 22.53
CA PRO A 139 45.03 15.41 21.89
C PRO A 139 44.79 14.16 21.02
N ALA A 140 45.83 13.64 20.37
CA ALA A 140 45.74 12.44 19.54
C ALA A 140 45.47 11.17 20.36
N VAL A 141 46.05 11.05 21.56
CA VAL A 141 45.82 9.93 22.47
C VAL A 141 44.40 9.98 23.06
N ILE A 142 43.95 11.18 23.44
CA ILE A 142 42.59 11.39 23.98
C ILE A 142 41.52 11.14 22.91
N CYS A 143 41.76 11.62 21.68
CA CYS A 143 40.90 11.33 20.53
C CYS A 143 40.79 9.82 20.28
N HIS A 144 41.90 9.08 20.39
CA HIS A 144 41.89 7.62 20.25
C HIS A 144 41.12 6.92 21.38
N GLU A 145 41.27 7.33 22.64
CA GLU A 145 40.49 6.78 23.77
C GLU A 145 38.99 7.05 23.59
N HIS A 146 38.63 8.28 23.20
CA HIS A 146 37.26 8.68 22.88
C HIS A 146 36.67 7.86 21.73
N LYS A 147 37.40 7.71 20.61
CA LYS A 147 37.01 6.84 19.49
C LYS A 147 36.81 5.40 19.92
N SER A 148 37.72 4.84 20.73
CA SER A 148 37.59 3.47 21.24
C SER A 148 36.33 3.28 22.10
N ASN A 149 36.01 4.25 22.95
CA ASN A 149 34.83 4.17 23.82
C ASN A 149 33.52 4.34 23.04
N LEU A 150 33.47 5.26 22.07
CA LEU A 150 32.33 5.40 21.17
C LEU A 150 32.17 4.17 20.27
N LYS A 151 33.27 3.58 19.78
CA LYS A 151 33.25 2.30 19.06
C LYS A 151 32.60 1.22 19.92
N LYS A 152 33.08 1.02 21.16
CA LYS A 152 32.47 0.03 22.08
C LYS A 152 30.99 0.31 22.37
N LYS A 153 30.59 1.58 22.44
CA LYS A 153 29.20 2.00 22.72
C LYS A 153 28.25 1.71 21.54
N PHE A 154 28.72 1.89 20.30
CA PHE A 154 27.87 1.86 19.10
C PHE A 154 28.17 0.70 18.12
N GLN A 155 29.14 -0.16 18.42
CA GLN A 155 29.48 -1.33 17.59
C GLN A 155 28.34 -2.35 17.50
N CYS A 156 27.49 -2.42 18.52
CA CYS A 156 26.40 -3.38 18.61
C CYS A 156 25.05 -2.67 18.57
N LEU A 157 24.15 -3.13 17.71
CA LEU A 157 22.74 -2.76 17.80
C LEU A 157 22.09 -3.64 18.86
N PHE A 158 21.53 -3.02 19.91
CA PHE A 158 20.70 -3.74 20.85
C PHE A 158 19.30 -3.88 20.27
N GLU A 159 19.09 -4.93 19.47
CA GLU A 159 17.77 -5.41 18.99
C GLU A 159 16.93 -6.04 20.12
N GLY A 160 16.94 -5.42 21.30
CA GLY A 160 16.29 -5.90 22.51
C GLY A 160 16.74 -7.29 22.98
N ILE A 161 17.91 -7.80 22.59
CA ILE A 161 18.53 -8.95 23.28
C ILE A 161 19.47 -8.41 24.36
N ALA A 162 19.25 -8.86 25.60
CA ALA A 162 20.04 -8.46 26.76
C ALA A 162 21.54 -8.70 26.59
N LYS A 163 22.34 -8.02 27.42
CA LYS A 163 23.80 -8.06 27.62
C LYS A 163 24.47 -9.46 27.75
N GLN A 164 23.74 -10.56 27.58
CA GLN A 164 24.19 -11.95 27.75
C GLN A 164 24.04 -12.83 26.50
N GLY A 165 23.56 -12.30 25.36
CA GLY A 165 23.57 -12.99 24.05
C GLY A 165 24.73 -12.54 23.14
N ASN A 166 24.97 -13.24 22.02
CA ASN A 166 25.90 -12.78 20.99
C ASN A 166 25.39 -11.45 20.41
N PRO A 167 26.14 -10.34 20.54
CA PRO A 167 25.67 -9.04 20.09
C PRO A 167 25.69 -8.97 18.56
N THR A 168 24.59 -8.52 17.98
CA THR A 168 24.51 -8.27 16.55
C THR A 168 25.30 -7.02 16.18
N LEU A 169 26.29 -7.19 15.30
CA LEU A 169 27.14 -6.07 14.89
C LEU A 169 26.37 -5.15 13.96
N LEU A 170 26.37 -3.84 14.26
CA LEU A 170 25.67 -2.83 13.46
C LEU A 170 26.08 -2.93 11.98
N ASN A 171 27.37 -3.12 11.70
CA ASN A 171 27.89 -3.22 10.34
C ASN A 171 27.38 -4.44 9.54
N GLU A 172 26.89 -5.50 10.18
CA GLU A 172 26.41 -6.71 9.49
C GLU A 172 24.98 -6.56 9.00
N ILE A 173 24.14 -5.83 9.75
CA ILE A 173 22.71 -5.66 9.45
C ILE A 173 22.40 -4.29 8.82
N TYR A 174 23.27 -3.29 9.02
CA TYR A 174 23.04 -1.95 8.52
C TYR A 174 22.82 -1.96 7.00
N THR A 175 21.68 -1.38 6.63
CA THR A 175 21.28 -1.13 5.25
C THR A 175 21.20 0.38 5.11
N ASP A 176 21.88 0.93 4.09
CA ASP A 176 21.95 2.38 3.89
C ASP A 176 20.54 2.95 3.77
N LEU A 177 20.25 4.02 4.51
CA LEU A 177 18.95 4.68 4.47
C LEU A 177 18.91 5.71 3.35
N TYR A 178 17.79 5.78 2.63
CA TYR A 178 17.58 6.81 1.63
C TYR A 178 17.30 8.16 2.31
N ILE A 179 18.28 9.08 2.24
CA ILE A 179 18.20 10.43 2.84
C ILE A 179 18.21 11.45 1.70
N THR A 180 17.32 12.44 1.77
CA THR A 180 17.17 13.47 0.73
C THR A 180 17.25 14.87 1.30
N GLU A 181 17.52 15.86 0.44
CA GLU A 181 17.40 17.28 0.82
C GLU A 181 15.94 17.64 1.10
N GLY A 182 15.65 18.16 2.29
CA GLY A 182 14.30 18.51 2.71
C GLY A 182 13.82 19.80 2.05
N GLY A 183 12.68 19.76 1.35
CA GLY A 183 12.05 20.93 0.76
C GLY A 183 11.59 21.97 1.80
N SER A 184 11.36 23.21 1.35
CA SER A 184 10.80 24.30 2.17
C SER A 184 9.45 23.87 2.77
N GLY A 185 9.47 23.55 4.06
CA GLY A 185 8.45 22.76 4.73
C GLY A 185 7.08 23.43 4.83
N GLU A 186 6.06 22.66 4.50
CA GLU A 186 4.83 22.66 5.30
C GLU A 186 5.05 21.71 6.47
N VAL A 187 4.62 22.15 7.65
CA VAL A 187 4.68 21.39 8.89
C VAL A 187 3.52 20.38 8.84
N ASN A 188 3.74 19.21 8.25
CA ASN A 188 2.76 18.13 8.35
C ASN A 188 2.89 17.46 9.72
N ASN A 189 1.95 17.78 10.61
CA ASN A 189 1.77 17.14 11.92
C ASN A 189 1.12 15.75 11.82
N GLU A 190 1.32 15.05 10.69
CA GLU A 190 0.61 13.82 10.32
C GLU A 190 1.27 12.56 10.91
N HIS A 191 0.47 11.54 11.20
CA HIS A 191 0.89 10.21 11.68
C HIS A 191 1.94 9.53 10.77
N GLU A 192 2.78 8.70 11.37
CA GLU A 192 4.00 8.10 10.80
C GLU A 192 3.74 7.20 9.59
N VAL A 193 2.61 6.48 9.60
CA VAL A 193 2.19 5.63 8.46
C VAL A 193 1.71 6.49 7.28
N ARG A 194 1.06 7.63 7.58
CA ARG A 194 0.49 8.54 6.56
C ARG A 194 1.57 9.22 5.72
N GLN A 195 2.73 9.56 6.32
CA GLN A 195 3.81 10.20 5.58
C GLN A 195 4.45 9.25 4.57
N ILE A 196 4.60 7.97 4.90
CA ILE A 196 5.20 6.95 4.03
C ILE A 196 4.35 6.70 2.79
N GLU A 197 3.04 6.61 3.01
CA GLU A 197 2.03 6.34 1.99
C GLU A 197 1.78 7.54 1.06
N THR A 198 2.05 8.75 1.56
CA THR A 198 1.97 9.99 0.77
C THR A 198 3.28 10.26 0.01
N THR A 199 4.42 9.87 0.57
CA THR A 199 5.75 10.14 0.00
C THR A 199 6.05 9.25 -1.21
N THR A 200 5.52 8.02 -1.23
CA THR A 200 5.50 7.17 -2.45
C THR A 200 4.77 7.82 -3.63
N LYS A 201 3.85 8.77 -3.39
CA LYS A 201 3.09 9.48 -4.45
C LYS A 201 3.78 10.74 -4.98
N LYS A 202 4.66 11.39 -4.20
CA LYS A 202 5.28 12.70 -4.54
C LYS A 202 6.60 12.56 -5.33
N GLN A 203 6.69 11.68 -6.33
CA GLN A 203 7.86 11.62 -7.23
C GLN A 203 7.81 12.65 -8.37
N ALA A 204 7.41 13.90 -8.08
CA ALA A 204 7.29 14.95 -9.10
C ALA A 204 8.59 15.74 -9.35
N ARG A 205 9.62 15.58 -8.50
CA ARG A 205 10.95 16.21 -8.68
C ARG A 205 12.05 15.19 -8.39
N PRO A 206 13.17 15.20 -9.14
CA PRO A 206 14.34 14.41 -8.79
C PRO A 206 14.89 14.92 -7.46
N GLU A 207 14.74 14.12 -6.41
CA GLU A 207 15.27 14.43 -5.08
C GLU A 207 16.80 14.20 -5.07
N THR A 208 17.55 15.12 -4.48
CA THR A 208 19.00 14.98 -4.33
C THR A 208 19.27 14.01 -3.18
N GLU A 209 19.80 12.83 -3.50
CA GLU A 209 20.23 11.85 -2.50
C GLU A 209 21.48 12.35 -1.76
N ILE A 210 21.46 12.23 -0.44
CA ILE A 210 22.56 12.61 0.46
C ILE A 210 22.99 11.37 1.23
N LYS A 211 24.27 11.01 1.14
CA LYS A 211 24.82 9.93 1.99
C LYS A 211 24.97 10.41 3.42
N CYS A 212 24.70 9.53 4.39
CA CYS A 212 24.82 9.83 5.83
C CYS A 212 26.19 10.43 6.21
N ASN A 213 27.30 9.89 5.67
CA ASN A 213 28.65 10.39 5.95
C ASN A 213 28.99 11.72 5.25
N ASP A 214 28.16 12.15 4.29
CA ASP A 214 28.31 13.37 3.51
C ASP A 214 27.35 14.48 3.97
N ILE A 215 26.68 14.31 5.11
CA ILE A 215 25.58 15.20 5.55
C ILE A 215 25.98 16.67 5.78
N PHE A 216 27.27 16.94 6.01
CA PHE A 216 27.81 18.30 6.15
C PHE A 216 28.50 18.81 4.88
N LYS A 217 28.48 18.04 3.78
CA LYS A 217 29.05 18.47 2.50
C LYS A 217 27.98 19.22 1.69
N PRO A 218 28.31 20.37 1.09
CA PRO A 218 27.37 21.09 0.25
C PRO A 218 26.98 20.27 -0.98
N THR A 219 25.70 20.32 -1.35
CA THR A 219 25.19 19.70 -2.58
C THR A 219 25.67 20.49 -3.81
N PRO A 220 25.75 19.85 -5.00
CA PRO A 220 26.19 20.52 -6.22
C PRO A 220 25.34 21.76 -6.53
N GLY A 221 25.92 22.96 -6.42
CA GLY A 221 25.24 24.25 -6.62
C GLY A 221 25.01 25.08 -5.36
N GLN A 222 25.30 24.56 -4.16
CA GLN A 222 25.34 25.33 -2.91
C GLN A 222 26.77 25.78 -2.59
N ASP A 223 27.02 27.10 -2.60
CA ASP A 223 28.32 27.69 -2.21
C ASP A 223 28.40 28.06 -0.71
N LYS A 224 27.34 27.82 0.07
CA LYS A 224 27.28 28.16 1.50
C LYS A 224 27.81 27.02 2.37
N PRO A 225 28.67 27.29 3.37
CA PRO A 225 29.10 26.28 4.32
C PRO A 225 27.93 25.86 5.22
N ILE A 226 27.78 24.55 5.43
CA ILE A 226 26.74 23.97 6.28
C ILE A 226 27.30 23.79 7.69
N ARG A 227 26.70 24.46 8.67
CA ARG A 227 27.03 24.31 10.10
C ARG A 227 26.00 23.46 10.82
N THR A 228 24.71 23.75 10.65
CA THR A 228 23.61 23.07 11.33
C THR A 228 22.76 22.29 10.35
N VAL A 229 22.69 20.97 10.55
CA VAL A 229 21.80 20.06 9.82
C VAL A 229 20.63 19.65 10.72
N LEU A 230 19.40 19.81 10.23
CA LEU A 230 18.20 19.29 10.86
C LEU A 230 17.63 18.13 10.05
N THR A 231 17.76 16.91 10.56
CA THR A 231 17.24 15.70 9.92
C THR A 231 15.86 15.33 10.47
N LYS A 232 14.88 15.32 9.58
CA LYS A 232 13.49 14.95 9.87
C LYS A 232 13.21 13.50 9.43
N GLY A 233 12.26 12.87 10.09
CA GLY A 233 11.72 11.58 9.67
C GLY A 233 10.75 11.02 10.71
N VAL A 234 9.86 10.14 10.28
CA VAL A 234 8.87 9.46 11.15
C VAL A 234 9.55 8.58 12.22
N ALA A 235 8.87 8.17 13.30
CA ALA A 235 9.51 7.25 14.25
C ALA A 235 9.83 5.90 13.59
N GLY A 236 10.85 5.24 14.15
CA GLY A 236 11.33 3.96 13.63
C GLY A 236 12.10 4.02 12.32
N ILE A 237 12.08 5.15 11.59
CA ILE A 237 12.66 5.28 10.24
C ILE A 237 14.19 5.14 10.18
N GLY A 238 14.85 5.07 11.33
CA GLY A 238 16.29 4.86 11.42
C GLY A 238 17.14 6.11 11.62
N LYS A 239 16.56 7.23 12.09
CA LYS A 239 17.30 8.46 12.44
C LYS A 239 18.45 8.19 13.43
N THR A 240 18.13 7.61 14.59
CA THR A 240 19.13 7.23 15.62
C THR A 240 20.13 6.20 15.09
N VAL A 241 19.69 5.23 14.28
CA VAL A 241 20.60 4.22 13.69
C VAL A 241 21.58 4.88 12.71
N SER A 242 21.14 5.90 11.95
CA SER A 242 22.02 6.70 11.08
C SER A 242 23.08 7.44 11.87
N VAL A 243 22.70 8.07 12.99
CA VAL A 243 23.62 8.72 13.93
C VAL A 243 24.65 7.73 14.48
N GLN A 244 24.18 6.57 14.94
CA GLN A 244 25.06 5.51 15.47
C GLN A 244 26.05 5.04 14.41
N LYS A 245 25.60 4.84 13.17
CA LYS A 245 26.43 4.44 12.04
C LYS A 245 27.49 5.49 11.70
N PHE A 246 27.11 6.77 11.65
CA PHE A 246 28.05 7.88 11.44
C PHE A 246 29.16 7.91 12.50
N ILE A 247 28.77 7.79 13.78
CA ILE A 247 29.74 7.76 14.89
C ILE A 247 30.65 6.54 14.78
N LEU A 248 30.12 5.38 14.43
CA LEU A 248 30.89 4.15 14.27
C LEU A 248 31.89 4.24 13.13
N ASP A 249 31.50 4.74 11.95
CA ASP A 249 32.40 4.93 10.81
C ASP A 249 33.51 5.93 11.12
N TRP A 250 33.21 7.00 11.85
CA TRP A 250 34.21 7.95 12.33
C TRP A 250 35.18 7.31 13.35
N ALA A 251 34.66 6.51 14.28
CA ALA A 251 35.46 5.84 15.30
C ALA A 251 36.34 4.71 14.74
N GLU A 252 35.90 4.04 13.67
CA GLU A 252 36.65 3.01 12.95
C GLU A 252 37.67 3.56 11.94
N GLY A 253 37.68 4.87 11.70
CA GLY A 253 38.60 5.49 10.75
C GLY A 253 38.14 5.48 9.29
N LYS A 254 36.87 5.13 9.02
CA LYS A 254 36.33 4.95 7.66
C LYS A 254 35.90 6.27 7.01
N ALA A 255 35.33 7.20 7.77
CA ALA A 255 34.79 8.47 7.26
C ALA A 255 35.04 9.65 8.22
N ASN A 256 34.91 10.89 7.71
CA ASN A 256 34.95 12.15 8.47
C ASN A 256 36.17 12.33 9.41
N GLN A 257 37.35 11.86 8.99
CA GLN A 257 38.58 11.93 9.80
C GLN A 257 39.16 13.34 9.93
N ASP A 258 38.60 14.32 9.21
CA ASP A 258 38.86 15.75 9.36
C ASP A 258 38.28 16.33 10.67
N VAL A 259 37.33 15.63 11.31
CA VAL A 259 36.73 15.98 12.60
C VAL A 259 37.52 15.34 13.76
N GLN A 260 37.95 16.15 14.74
CA GLN A 260 38.73 15.66 15.88
C GLN A 260 37.87 15.08 17.00
N PHE A 261 36.69 15.63 17.25
CA PHE A 261 35.78 15.14 18.30
C PHE A 261 34.34 15.09 17.82
N VAL A 262 33.65 14.00 18.18
CA VAL A 262 32.21 13.83 17.98
C VAL A 262 31.57 13.61 19.36
N PHE A 263 30.58 14.43 19.72
CA PHE A 263 29.85 14.32 20.98
C PHE A 263 28.38 14.01 20.70
N SER A 264 27.90 12.87 21.20
CA SER A 264 26.50 12.45 21.12
C SER A 264 25.77 12.93 22.38
N LEU A 265 24.75 13.75 22.20
CA LEU A 265 23.95 14.39 23.25
C LEU A 265 22.46 14.08 23.03
N PRO A 266 21.95 12.91 23.46
CA PRO A 266 20.53 12.58 23.33
C PRO A 266 19.66 13.52 24.18
N PHE A 267 18.59 14.07 23.62
CA PHE A 267 17.68 14.97 24.36
C PHE A 267 17.04 14.29 25.58
N ARG A 268 16.82 12.99 25.50
CA ARG A 268 16.34 12.17 26.61
C ARG A 268 17.25 12.22 27.84
N GLU A 269 18.56 12.18 27.64
CA GLU A 269 19.55 12.31 28.72
C GLU A 269 19.65 13.77 29.19
N LEU A 270 19.59 14.74 28.27
CA LEU A 270 19.62 16.18 28.60
C LEU A 270 18.43 16.62 29.46
N ASN A 271 17.26 16.01 29.29
CA ASN A 271 16.08 16.28 30.12
C ASN A 271 16.30 15.97 31.61
N LEU A 272 17.20 15.03 31.96
CA LEU A 272 17.50 14.68 33.34
C LEU A 272 18.28 15.75 34.09
N MET A 273 18.95 16.64 33.36
CA MET A 273 19.73 17.75 33.91
C MET A 273 18.91 19.04 34.02
N LYS A 274 17.58 18.94 33.89
CA LYS A 274 16.67 20.08 33.98
C LYS A 274 16.74 20.71 35.36
N GLY A 275 17.06 22.00 35.41
CA GLY A 275 17.20 22.76 36.65
C GLY A 275 18.62 22.77 37.23
N GLU A 276 19.57 22.02 36.65
CA GLU A 276 20.98 22.13 37.00
C GLU A 276 21.64 23.34 36.32
N ALA A 277 22.59 23.96 37.01
CA ALA A 277 23.45 25.01 36.46
C ALA A 277 24.81 24.41 36.10
N LEU A 278 25.09 24.30 34.79
CA LEU A 278 26.29 23.68 34.24
C LEU A 278 26.95 24.61 33.23
N SER A 279 28.27 24.52 33.06
CA SER A 279 28.97 25.12 31.92
C SER A 279 29.04 24.15 30.74
N LEU A 280 29.32 24.65 29.53
CA LEU A 280 29.43 23.80 28.34
C LEU A 280 30.53 22.75 28.50
N ILE A 281 31.65 23.09 29.14
CA ILE A 281 32.72 22.14 29.45
C ILE A 281 32.23 21.06 30.42
N GLN A 282 31.46 21.43 31.44
CA GLN A 282 30.88 20.46 32.38
C GLN A 282 29.89 19.53 31.69
N LEU A 283 29.09 20.06 30.76
CA LEU A 283 28.17 19.27 29.94
C LEU A 283 28.94 18.27 29.06
N ILE A 284 29.98 18.69 28.33
CA ILE A 284 30.80 17.79 27.50
C ILE A 284 31.46 16.69 28.34
N ASN A 285 32.05 17.07 29.48
CA ASN A 285 32.69 16.15 30.41
C ASN A 285 31.70 15.17 31.05
N HIS A 286 30.40 15.47 31.04
CA HIS A 286 29.35 14.57 31.49
C HIS A 286 29.16 13.41 30.51
N PHE A 287 29.12 13.70 29.21
CA PHE A 287 28.92 12.70 28.15
C PHE A 287 30.21 12.02 27.69
N SER A 288 31.38 12.61 27.97
CA SER A 288 32.70 12.03 27.70
C SER A 288 33.61 12.15 28.92
N VAL A 289 33.78 11.04 29.65
CA VAL A 289 34.64 10.98 30.85
C VAL A 289 36.13 11.13 30.49
N GLU A 290 36.50 10.80 29.26
CA GLU A 290 37.86 10.86 28.73
C GLU A 290 38.33 12.32 28.62
N THR A 291 37.47 13.20 28.13
CA THR A 291 37.75 14.65 28.05
C THR A 291 37.92 15.29 29.44
N LYS A 292 37.17 14.80 30.44
CA LYS A 292 37.31 15.21 31.85
C LYS A 292 38.68 14.84 32.42
N LYS A 293 39.19 13.64 32.13
CA LYS A 293 40.53 13.19 32.56
C LYS A 293 41.64 14.00 31.92
N ALA A 294 41.43 14.45 30.69
CA ALA A 294 42.39 15.20 29.90
C ALA A 294 42.52 16.69 30.24
N ARG A 295 41.58 17.27 31.01
CA ARG A 295 41.52 18.71 31.33
C ARG A 295 41.59 19.61 30.08
N ILE A 296 40.89 19.24 29.01
CA ILE A 296 40.78 20.09 27.82
C ILE A 296 39.99 21.34 28.21
N SER A 297 40.63 22.50 28.10
CA SER A 297 40.04 23.80 28.44
C SER A 297 39.63 24.63 27.22
N ASP A 298 40.18 24.35 26.05
CA ASP A 298 40.00 25.15 24.84
C ASP A 298 39.53 24.29 23.66
N TYR A 299 38.20 24.21 23.52
CA TYR A 299 37.54 23.44 22.46
C TYR A 299 37.51 24.17 21.11
N ASN A 300 37.79 25.49 21.06
CA ASN A 300 37.77 26.27 19.81
C ASN A 300 38.86 25.87 18.81
N LYS A 301 39.92 25.19 19.27
CA LYS A 301 41.03 24.71 18.44
C LYS A 301 40.72 23.47 17.62
N TYR A 302 39.59 22.81 17.89
CA TYR A 302 39.26 21.53 17.27
C TYR A 302 38.02 21.68 16.40
N LYS A 303 37.97 20.94 15.30
CA LYS A 303 36.74 20.72 14.53
C LYS A 303 35.90 19.68 15.29
N ILE A 304 34.77 20.14 15.82
CA ILE A 304 33.90 19.36 16.69
C ILE A 304 32.54 19.18 16.01
N VAL A 305 31.97 17.99 16.13
CA VAL A 305 30.59 17.69 15.77
C VAL A 305 29.79 17.41 17.05
N PHE A 306 28.70 18.14 17.26
CA PHE A 306 27.69 17.82 18.26
C PHE A 306 26.49 17.18 17.57
N ILE A 307 26.06 16.03 18.07
CA ILE A 307 24.89 15.32 17.57
C ILE A 307 23.81 15.33 18.65
N PHE A 308 22.72 16.02 18.38
CA PHE A 308 21.54 16.09 19.22
C PHE A 308 20.48 15.13 18.70
N ASP A 309 20.36 13.97 19.34
CA ASP A 309 19.44 12.93 18.91
C ASP A 309 18.08 13.06 19.64
N GLY A 310 16.98 13.08 18.88
CA GLY A 310 15.61 13.00 19.40
C GLY A 310 15.03 14.32 19.93
N LEU A 311 15.07 15.43 19.18
CA LEU A 311 14.48 16.71 19.61
C LEU A 311 12.99 16.61 19.96
N ASP A 312 12.24 15.70 19.35
CA ASP A 312 10.85 15.44 19.68
C ASP A 312 10.63 14.87 21.09
N GLU A 313 11.71 14.48 21.76
CA GLU A 313 11.73 14.05 23.16
C GLU A 313 12.12 15.20 24.12
N CYS A 314 12.45 16.39 23.61
CA CYS A 314 12.92 17.51 24.41
C CYS A 314 11.82 18.11 25.30
N ARG A 315 12.07 18.19 26.61
CA ARG A 315 11.21 18.84 27.62
C ARG A 315 11.84 20.12 28.19
N LEU A 316 12.97 20.55 27.64
CA LEU A 316 13.67 21.78 28.00
C LEU A 316 13.02 22.98 27.30
N PRO A 317 12.84 24.13 27.98
CA PRO A 317 12.27 25.33 27.37
C PRO A 317 13.31 26.01 26.45
N LEU A 318 13.40 25.57 25.19
CA LEU A 318 14.33 26.12 24.21
C LEU A 318 13.90 27.51 23.71
N ASP A 319 14.02 28.54 24.56
CA ASP A 319 13.64 29.90 24.21
C ASP A 319 14.74 30.65 23.45
N PHE A 320 14.69 30.55 22.11
CA PHE A 320 15.63 31.26 21.23
C PHE A 320 15.48 32.78 21.25
N LYS A 321 14.45 33.36 21.85
CA LYS A 321 14.25 34.83 21.87
C LYS A 321 14.69 35.45 23.19
N ASN A 322 14.29 34.87 24.32
CA ASN A 322 14.50 35.47 25.64
C ASN A 322 15.71 34.92 26.40
N ASN A 323 16.27 33.77 25.99
CA ASN A 323 17.44 33.23 26.69
C ASN A 323 18.65 34.17 26.60
N LYS A 324 19.33 34.34 27.74
CA LYS A 324 20.52 35.18 27.88
C LYS A 324 21.62 34.74 26.92
N SER A 325 22.32 35.69 26.31
CA SER A 325 23.47 35.38 25.45
C SER A 325 24.63 34.92 26.32
N CYS A 326 25.09 33.69 26.10
CA CYS A 326 26.26 33.11 26.75
C CYS A 326 27.30 32.83 25.65
N CYS A 327 28.52 33.36 25.83
CA CYS A 327 29.62 33.20 24.87
C CYS A 327 30.85 32.53 25.51
N ASP A 328 30.85 32.35 26.84
CA ASP A 328 31.93 31.72 27.58
C ASP A 328 31.58 30.26 27.89
N VAL A 329 32.43 29.35 27.42
CA VAL A 329 32.27 27.90 27.63
C VAL A 329 32.42 27.47 29.09
N THR A 330 32.95 28.34 29.96
CA THR A 330 33.14 28.10 31.39
C THR A 330 32.02 28.65 32.27
N GLU A 331 31.15 29.53 31.75
CA GLU A 331 30.04 30.12 32.48
C GLU A 331 28.97 29.06 32.78
N SER A 332 28.54 28.96 34.04
CA SER A 332 27.49 28.03 34.47
C SER A 332 26.11 28.65 34.27
N THR A 333 25.28 28.03 33.42
CA THR A 333 23.90 28.44 33.14
C THR A 333 22.99 27.21 33.11
N SER A 334 21.68 27.40 32.91
CA SER A 334 20.78 26.27 32.67
C SER A 334 21.09 25.58 31.33
N VAL A 335 20.75 24.30 31.23
CA VAL A 335 21.02 23.48 30.03
C VAL A 335 20.30 24.02 28.79
N ASP A 336 19.06 24.51 28.92
CA ASP A 336 18.33 25.11 27.80
C ASP A 336 19.01 26.38 27.25
N VAL A 337 19.62 27.20 28.12
CA VAL A 337 20.39 28.38 27.73
C VAL A 337 21.67 27.96 27.02
N LEU A 338 22.38 26.92 27.49
CA LEU A 338 23.56 26.39 26.80
C LEU A 338 23.22 25.89 25.39
N LEU A 339 22.17 25.07 25.26
CA LEU A 339 21.75 24.48 23.98
C LEU A 339 21.32 25.55 22.98
N THR A 340 20.50 26.51 23.40
CA THR A 340 20.06 27.61 22.53
C THR A 340 21.24 28.47 22.07
N ASN A 341 22.22 28.77 22.93
CA ASN A 341 23.41 29.53 22.54
C ASN A 341 24.38 28.74 21.65
N LEU A 342 24.51 27.42 21.86
CA LEU A 342 25.27 26.55 20.98
C LEU A 342 24.62 26.45 19.59
N ILE A 343 23.30 26.28 19.51
CA ILE A 343 22.57 26.21 18.24
C ILE A 343 22.65 27.55 17.49
N LYS A 344 22.50 28.68 18.18
CA LYS A 344 22.69 30.04 17.62
C LYS A 344 24.12 30.31 17.10
N GLY A 345 25.11 29.59 17.61
CA GLY A 345 26.53 29.83 17.32
C GLY A 345 27.21 30.86 18.22
N ASN A 346 26.59 31.24 19.34
CA ASN A 346 27.23 32.09 20.35
C ASN A 346 28.32 31.31 21.12
N LEU A 347 28.08 30.02 21.37
CA LEU A 347 29.04 29.08 21.92
C LEU A 347 29.60 28.20 20.80
N LEU A 348 30.92 28.07 20.71
CA LEU A 348 31.63 27.25 19.72
C LEU A 348 31.12 27.48 18.27
N PRO A 349 31.31 28.67 17.69
CA PRO A 349 30.77 29.02 16.38
C PRO A 349 31.26 28.10 15.24
N SER A 350 32.46 27.55 15.36
CA SER A 350 33.05 26.61 14.39
C SER A 350 32.57 25.17 14.51
N ALA A 351 31.76 24.84 15.53
CA ALA A 351 31.25 23.49 15.74
C ALA A 351 30.11 23.17 14.76
N LEU A 352 30.15 21.95 14.21
CA LEU A 352 29.10 21.40 13.36
C LEU A 352 28.01 20.76 14.23
N LEU A 353 26.75 20.97 13.88
CA LEU A 353 25.60 20.50 14.64
C LEU A 353 24.72 19.60 13.77
N TRP A 354 24.41 18.41 14.26
CA TRP A 354 23.42 17.53 13.65
C TRP A 354 22.28 17.27 14.63
N ILE A 355 21.07 17.68 14.25
CA ILE A 355 19.87 17.53 15.08
C ILE A 355 18.91 16.56 14.38
N THR A 356 18.46 15.51 15.07
CA THR A 356 17.43 14.59 14.55
C THR A 356 16.09 14.86 15.23
N THR A 357 14.99 14.76 14.48
CA THR A 357 13.64 15.03 15.02
C THR A 357 12.52 14.40 14.20
N ARG A 358 11.35 14.24 14.81
CA ARG A 358 10.09 14.03 14.06
C ARG A 358 9.61 15.36 13.44
N PRO A 359 8.95 15.34 12.27
CA PRO A 359 8.50 16.56 11.59
C PRO A 359 7.69 17.52 12.48
N ALA A 360 6.81 17.02 13.33
CA ALA A 360 5.99 17.82 14.25
C ALA A 360 6.81 18.65 15.26
N ALA A 361 7.99 18.16 15.66
CA ALA A 361 8.86 18.84 16.61
C ALA A 361 9.93 19.72 15.95
N ALA A 362 10.04 19.70 14.62
CA ALA A 362 11.04 20.48 13.90
C ALA A 362 10.92 21.99 14.13
N ASN A 363 9.70 22.49 14.39
CA ASN A 363 9.45 23.91 14.62
C ASN A 363 9.99 24.44 15.96
N GLN A 364 10.41 23.55 16.87
CA GLN A 364 11.09 23.97 18.09
C GLN A 364 12.42 24.69 17.80
N ILE A 365 13.04 24.41 16.65
CA ILE A 365 14.23 25.11 16.17
C ILE A 365 13.81 26.13 15.10
N PRO A 366 14.13 27.42 15.28
CA PRO A 366 13.86 28.43 14.26
C PRO A 366 14.59 28.12 12.95
N SER A 367 13.93 28.35 11.81
CA SER A 367 14.49 28.06 10.48
C SER A 367 15.80 28.79 10.19
N TRP A 368 16.00 29.98 10.75
CA TRP A 368 17.24 30.76 10.60
C TRP A 368 18.45 30.17 11.34
N CYS A 369 18.25 29.21 12.25
CA CYS A 369 19.33 28.48 12.93
C CYS A 369 19.81 27.25 12.14
N VAL A 370 19.14 26.91 11.05
CA VAL A 370 19.34 25.66 10.30
C VAL A 370 19.82 26.01 8.89
N ASP A 371 20.99 25.49 8.51
CA ASP A 371 21.56 25.72 7.18
C ASP A 371 21.02 24.72 6.16
N GLN A 372 20.78 23.48 6.60
CA GLN A 372 20.27 22.41 5.76
C GLN A 372 19.24 21.56 6.51
N VAL A 373 18.13 21.27 5.84
CA VAL A 373 17.15 20.29 6.29
C VAL A 373 17.33 19.04 5.46
N THR A 374 17.39 17.88 6.10
CA THR A 374 17.39 16.59 5.42
C THR A 374 16.23 15.74 5.88
N GLU A 375 15.78 14.80 5.06
CA GLU A 375 14.66 13.91 5.37
C GLU A 375 15.06 12.46 5.15
N VAL A 376 14.93 11.63 6.20
CA VAL A 376 15.11 10.18 6.12
C VAL A 376 13.82 9.59 5.59
N ARG A 377 13.88 8.98 4.41
CA ARG A 377 12.72 8.40 3.74
C ARG A 377 12.45 6.98 4.20
N GLY A 378 13.46 6.16 4.43
CA GLY A 378 13.31 4.75 4.85
C GLY A 378 13.93 3.80 3.83
N PHE A 379 13.43 2.56 3.76
CA PHE A 379 13.88 1.55 2.80
C PHE A 379 13.06 1.57 1.51
N ASN A 380 13.74 1.76 0.38
CA ASN A 380 13.18 1.43 -0.93
C ASN A 380 13.07 -0.10 -1.12
N ASP A 381 12.38 -0.55 -2.17
CA ASP A 381 12.12 -1.99 -2.35
C ASP A 381 13.39 -2.85 -2.44
N PRO A 382 14.46 -2.43 -3.15
CA PRO A 382 15.76 -3.11 -3.08
C PRO A 382 16.35 -3.19 -1.67
N GLN A 383 16.30 -2.10 -0.90
CA GLN A 383 16.83 -2.04 0.47
C GLN A 383 16.02 -2.92 1.44
N LYS A 384 14.70 -3.07 1.23
CA LYS A 384 13.89 -4.02 2.00
C LYS A 384 14.41 -5.44 1.83
N GLU A 385 14.64 -5.86 0.58
CA GLU A 385 15.20 -7.18 0.30
C GLU A 385 16.62 -7.35 0.87
N GLU A 386 17.46 -6.33 0.72
CA GLU A 386 18.82 -6.33 1.26
C GLU A 386 18.82 -6.54 2.77
N TYR A 387 17.96 -5.83 3.50
CA TYR A 387 17.82 -5.97 4.94
C TYR A 387 17.47 -7.42 5.34
N PHE A 388 16.46 -8.02 4.71
CA PHE A 388 16.06 -9.39 5.06
C PHE A 388 17.12 -10.42 4.66
N ARG A 389 17.83 -10.23 3.54
CA ARG A 389 18.96 -11.10 3.15
C ARG A 389 20.14 -10.98 4.12
N LYS A 390 20.42 -9.78 4.66
CA LYS A 390 21.45 -9.57 5.69
C LYS A 390 21.05 -10.16 7.04
N ARG A 391 19.77 -10.05 7.41
CA ARG A 391 19.25 -10.52 8.70
C ARG A 391 19.19 -12.05 8.82
N PHE A 392 19.02 -12.76 7.71
CA PHE A 392 18.86 -14.22 7.67
C PHE A 392 19.97 -14.89 6.87
N SER A 393 20.84 -15.65 7.54
CA SER A 393 21.90 -16.42 6.87
C SER A 393 21.37 -17.55 5.96
N ASN A 394 20.13 -17.99 6.17
CA ASN A 394 19.48 -19.01 5.34
C ASN A 394 18.73 -18.37 4.16
N GLU A 395 19.26 -18.58 2.95
CA GLU A 395 18.74 -17.99 1.72
C GLU A 395 17.31 -18.46 1.36
N VAL A 396 16.94 -19.69 1.73
CA VAL A 396 15.57 -20.21 1.52
C VAL A 396 14.58 -19.52 2.44
N MET A 397 14.95 -19.35 3.72
CA MET A 397 14.12 -18.62 4.69
C MET A 397 13.98 -17.15 4.30
N ALA A 398 15.08 -16.49 3.94
CA ALA A 398 15.08 -15.12 3.46
C ALA A 398 14.16 -14.95 2.24
N SER A 399 14.25 -15.87 1.27
CA SER A 399 13.42 -15.84 0.05
C SER A 399 11.94 -16.07 0.35
N ARG A 400 11.60 -16.99 1.26
CA ARG A 400 10.21 -17.22 1.70
C ARG A 400 9.63 -16.00 2.40
N ILE A 401 10.40 -15.35 3.27
CA ILE A 401 10.01 -14.12 3.98
C ILE A 401 9.83 -12.96 2.99
N ILE A 402 10.79 -12.73 2.10
CA ILE A 402 10.70 -11.68 1.08
C ILE A 402 9.48 -11.92 0.18
N SER A 403 9.24 -13.16 -0.23
CA SER A 403 8.05 -13.53 -1.02
C SER A 403 6.77 -13.21 -0.26
N HIS A 404 6.65 -13.61 1.01
CA HIS A 404 5.48 -13.33 1.83
C HIS A 404 5.23 -11.83 2.03
N ILE A 405 6.31 -11.06 2.27
CA ILE A 405 6.22 -9.61 2.40
C ILE A 405 5.81 -8.97 1.08
N LYS A 406 6.25 -9.48 -0.07
CA LYS A 406 5.81 -8.98 -1.38
C LYS A 406 4.35 -9.29 -1.66
N THR A 407 3.86 -10.47 -1.26
CA THR A 407 2.45 -10.85 -1.43
C THR A 407 1.53 -10.10 -0.47
N SER A 408 1.95 -9.85 0.77
CA SER A 408 1.19 -9.05 1.74
C SER A 408 1.52 -7.58 1.61
N ARG A 409 0.69 -6.85 0.86
CA ARG A 409 0.95 -5.43 0.55
C ARG A 409 0.96 -4.53 1.79
N SER A 410 0.15 -4.81 2.81
CA SER A 410 0.18 -4.10 4.08
C SER A 410 1.54 -4.24 4.77
N LEU A 411 2.11 -5.45 4.84
CA LEU A 411 3.44 -5.67 5.39
C LEU A 411 4.52 -5.02 4.52
N HIS A 412 4.39 -5.10 3.19
CA HIS A 412 5.31 -4.49 2.25
C HIS A 412 5.46 -2.96 2.43
N ILE A 413 4.33 -2.27 2.62
CA ILE A 413 4.28 -0.82 2.84
C ILE A 413 4.92 -0.48 4.17
N MET A 414 4.58 -1.24 5.22
CA MET A 414 5.10 -0.99 6.56
C MET A 414 6.61 -1.27 6.65
N CYS A 415 7.13 -2.28 5.93
CA CYS A 415 8.56 -2.54 5.81
C CYS A 415 9.35 -1.42 5.12
N HIS A 416 8.72 -0.32 4.69
CA HIS A 416 9.44 0.91 4.40
C HIS A 416 10.12 1.50 5.66
N ILE A 417 9.53 1.31 6.85
CA ILE A 417 10.17 1.65 8.11
C ILE A 417 11.03 0.48 8.60
N PRO A 418 12.33 0.67 8.84
CA PRO A 418 13.22 -0.37 9.34
C PRO A 418 12.75 -1.07 10.63
N VAL A 419 12.09 -0.34 11.55
CA VAL A 419 11.56 -0.95 12.78
C VAL A 419 10.51 -2.03 12.49
N PHE A 420 9.67 -1.83 11.47
CA PHE A 420 8.69 -2.83 11.06
C PHE A 420 9.40 -4.02 10.41
N CYS A 421 10.45 -3.80 9.60
CA CYS A 421 11.26 -4.91 9.09
C CYS A 421 11.85 -5.76 10.22
N TRP A 422 12.31 -5.14 11.30
CA TRP A 422 12.83 -5.83 12.47
C TRP A 422 11.73 -6.64 13.20
N ILE A 423 10.56 -6.06 13.44
CA ILE A 423 9.42 -6.75 14.05
C ILE A 423 8.99 -7.94 13.17
N THR A 424 8.78 -7.70 11.88
CA THR A 424 8.39 -8.72 10.90
C THR A 424 9.43 -9.83 10.80
N ALA A 425 10.72 -9.50 10.74
CA ALA A 425 11.79 -10.50 10.75
C ALA A 425 11.72 -11.38 12.00
N THR A 426 11.58 -10.77 13.18
CA THR A 426 11.53 -11.48 14.47
C THR A 426 10.34 -12.43 14.54
N VAL A 427 9.15 -11.98 14.13
CA VAL A 427 7.92 -12.78 14.17
C VAL A 427 7.97 -13.92 13.15
N LEU A 428 8.34 -13.62 11.90
CA LEU A 428 8.36 -14.63 10.85
C LEU A 428 9.46 -15.67 11.08
N GLU A 429 10.63 -15.28 11.61
CA GLU A 429 11.68 -16.21 12.03
C GLU A 429 11.16 -17.20 13.07
N TYR A 430 10.44 -16.72 14.08
CA TYR A 430 9.84 -17.57 15.10
C TYR A 430 8.82 -18.53 14.49
N MET A 431 7.85 -18.02 13.72
CA MET A 431 6.78 -18.86 13.17
C MET A 431 7.34 -19.96 12.25
N LEU A 432 8.26 -19.59 11.35
CA LEU A 432 8.89 -20.50 10.40
C LEU A 432 9.86 -21.51 11.04
N THR A 433 10.32 -21.26 12.26
CA THR A 433 11.19 -22.22 12.99
C THR A 433 10.41 -23.14 13.92
N THR A 434 9.19 -22.75 14.33
CA THR A 434 8.37 -23.56 15.24
C THR A 434 7.35 -24.46 14.56
N ASP A 435 6.84 -24.11 13.38
CA ASP A 435 5.77 -24.88 12.72
C ASP A 435 5.70 -24.59 11.20
N ASP A 436 5.88 -25.61 10.36
CA ASP A 436 5.94 -25.44 8.89
C ASP A 436 4.56 -25.25 8.23
N GLU A 437 3.46 -25.60 8.91
CA GLU A 437 2.08 -25.52 8.39
C GLU A 437 1.30 -24.25 8.80
N VAL A 438 1.92 -23.32 9.54
CA VAL A 438 1.21 -22.13 10.05
C VAL A 438 1.07 -21.04 8.98
N GLU A 439 -0.16 -20.54 8.82
CA GLU A 439 -0.47 -19.39 7.97
C GLU A 439 0.26 -18.14 8.48
N LEU A 440 1.04 -17.51 7.61
CA LEU A 440 1.83 -16.34 7.98
C LEU A 440 0.94 -15.09 8.13
N PRO A 441 1.25 -14.17 9.06
CA PRO A 441 0.37 -13.05 9.34
C PRO A 441 0.22 -12.12 8.14
N LYS A 442 -1.02 -11.66 7.88
CA LYS A 442 -1.35 -10.82 6.71
C LYS A 442 -1.63 -9.36 7.06
N THR A 443 -2.16 -9.08 8.25
CA THR A 443 -2.48 -7.73 8.73
C THR A 443 -1.48 -7.25 9.78
N LEU A 444 -1.48 -5.95 10.08
CA LEU A 444 -0.60 -5.45 11.13
C LEU A 444 -1.02 -5.96 12.50
N THR A 445 -2.32 -5.99 12.78
CA THR A 445 -2.81 -6.45 14.08
C THR A 445 -2.43 -7.90 14.33
N ASP A 446 -2.49 -8.73 13.30
CA ASP A 446 -2.07 -10.12 13.35
C ASP A 446 -0.56 -10.24 13.63
N MET A 447 0.26 -9.46 12.91
CA MET A 447 1.72 -9.39 13.12
C MET A 447 2.08 -8.99 14.55
N TYR A 448 1.42 -7.96 15.11
CA TYR A 448 1.67 -7.48 16.46
C TYR A 448 1.13 -8.42 17.54
N SER A 449 0.03 -9.13 17.27
CA SER A 449 -0.48 -10.18 18.15
C SER A 449 0.53 -11.31 18.28
N HIS A 450 1.08 -11.77 17.15
CA HIS A 450 2.17 -12.75 17.15
C HIS A 450 3.45 -12.23 17.80
N PHE A 451 3.79 -10.96 17.60
CA PHE A 451 4.91 -10.33 18.29
C PHE A 451 4.74 -10.39 19.81
N LEU A 452 3.56 -10.02 20.33
CA LEU A 452 3.30 -10.08 21.78
C LEU A 452 3.34 -11.52 22.33
N VAL A 453 2.85 -12.50 21.56
CA VAL A 453 2.94 -13.92 21.90
C VAL A 453 4.40 -14.39 21.95
N PHE A 454 5.19 -14.05 20.93
CA PHE A 454 6.62 -14.36 20.87
C PHE A 454 7.35 -13.84 22.12
N GLN A 455 7.14 -12.57 22.48
CA GLN A 455 7.72 -11.97 23.69
C GLN A 455 7.31 -12.71 24.95
N SER A 456 6.04 -13.12 25.03
CA SER A 456 5.49 -13.85 26.17
C SER A 456 6.10 -15.25 26.31
N ILE A 457 6.48 -15.91 25.21
CA ILE A 457 7.06 -17.26 25.19
C ILE A 457 8.56 -17.22 25.48
N HIS A 458 9.33 -16.40 24.74
CA HIS A 458 10.79 -16.28 24.91
C HIS A 458 11.18 -15.81 26.32
N ARG A 459 10.31 -15.03 26.97
CA ARG A 459 10.43 -14.64 28.37
C ARG A 459 10.46 -15.84 29.33
N ASN A 460 9.56 -16.82 29.15
CA ASN A 460 9.48 -17.99 30.04
C ASN A 460 10.73 -18.87 29.92
N VAL A 461 11.27 -19.02 28.70
CA VAL A 461 12.46 -19.85 28.44
C VAL A 461 13.73 -19.25 29.06
N LYS A 462 13.83 -17.91 29.15
CA LYS A 462 15.05 -17.22 29.60
C LYS A 462 15.19 -17.12 31.12
N TYR A 463 14.09 -17.20 31.88
CA TYR A 463 14.10 -16.97 33.34
C TYR A 463 13.51 -18.12 34.18
N ASP A 464 12.64 -18.99 33.64
CA ASP A 464 12.13 -20.15 34.37
C ASP A 464 13.01 -21.39 34.16
N GLY A 465 14.17 -21.38 34.82
CA GLY A 465 14.96 -22.57 35.01
C GLY A 465 14.32 -23.51 36.04
N LYS A 466 13.37 -24.35 35.59
CA LYS A 466 12.67 -25.47 36.28
C LYS A 466 11.21 -25.21 36.66
N ASN A 467 10.36 -26.15 36.24
CA ASN A 467 9.04 -26.55 36.76
C ASN A 467 8.62 -25.94 38.12
N GLU A 468 8.17 -24.69 38.13
CA GLU A 468 7.24 -24.21 39.15
C GLU A 468 5.95 -23.75 38.45
N THR A 469 4.88 -24.48 38.74
CA THR A 469 3.50 -24.18 38.35
C THR A 469 3.01 -22.97 39.13
N ASP A 470 3.32 -21.76 38.69
CA ASP A 470 2.46 -20.60 38.96
C ASP A 470 2.48 -19.54 37.81
N PRO A 471 1.42 -19.44 36.98
CA PRO A 471 1.34 -18.54 35.82
C PRO A 471 1.06 -17.06 36.14
N HIS A 472 1.18 -16.62 37.40
CA HIS A 472 0.59 -15.36 37.88
C HIS A 472 1.12 -14.08 37.18
N TRP A 473 2.29 -14.14 36.53
CA TRP A 473 2.88 -12.98 35.86
C TRP A 473 2.30 -12.66 34.46
N ARG A 474 1.53 -13.56 33.83
CA ARG A 474 1.24 -13.45 32.37
C ARG A 474 0.30 -12.30 31.96
N LYS A 475 -0.77 -12.07 32.71
CA LYS A 475 -1.88 -11.21 32.26
C LYS A 475 -1.80 -9.81 32.85
N GLU A 476 -1.56 -9.73 34.16
CA GLU A 476 -1.62 -8.48 34.91
C GLU A 476 -0.54 -7.49 34.45
N SER A 477 0.71 -7.94 34.28
CA SER A 477 1.81 -7.08 33.85
C SER A 477 1.65 -6.50 32.43
N ILE A 478 1.17 -7.29 31.47
CA ILE A 478 0.92 -6.80 30.09
C ILE A 478 -0.22 -5.78 30.10
N LEU A 479 -1.26 -6.01 30.91
CA LEU A 479 -2.35 -5.06 31.08
C LEU A 479 -1.91 -3.79 31.77
N THR A 480 -1.04 -3.86 32.79
CA THR A 480 -0.48 -2.68 33.46
C THR A 480 0.40 -1.87 32.51
N LEU A 481 1.22 -2.52 31.68
CA LEU A 481 1.96 -1.86 30.60
C LEU A 481 1.02 -1.25 29.54
N GLY A 482 -0.06 -1.93 29.19
CA GLY A 482 -1.08 -1.40 28.27
C GLY A 482 -1.84 -0.20 28.84
N LYS A 483 -2.10 -0.19 30.15
CA LYS A 483 -2.67 0.97 30.86
C LYS A 483 -1.74 2.17 30.81
N LEU A 484 -0.45 1.97 31.12
CA LEU A 484 0.59 3.00 30.99
C LEU A 484 0.64 3.52 29.55
N ALA A 485 0.65 2.61 28.57
CA ALA A 485 0.69 2.94 27.16
C ALA A 485 -0.48 3.85 26.75
N PHE A 486 -1.71 3.49 27.15
CA PHE A 486 -2.92 4.22 26.82
C PHE A 486 -2.95 5.62 27.45
N GLN A 487 -2.69 5.73 28.75
CA GLN A 487 -2.69 7.02 29.44
C GLN A 487 -1.63 7.98 28.87
N GLN A 488 -0.46 7.46 28.54
CA GLN A 488 0.62 8.28 27.99
C GLN A 488 0.40 8.60 26.50
N LEU A 489 -0.28 7.72 25.75
CA LEU A 489 -0.72 8.00 24.38
C LEU A 489 -1.72 9.17 24.37
N GLN A 490 -2.68 9.19 25.30
CA GLN A 490 -3.62 10.31 25.46
C GLN A 490 -2.93 11.63 25.83
N LYS A 491 -1.86 11.57 26.63
CA LYS A 491 -1.03 12.74 27.00
C LYS A 491 -0.05 13.16 25.88
N GLY A 492 0.11 12.35 24.82
CA GLY A 492 1.08 12.59 23.74
C GLY A 492 2.54 12.38 24.15
N ASN A 493 2.79 11.64 25.23
CA ASN A 493 4.12 11.40 25.78
C ASN A 493 4.76 10.15 25.17
N LEU A 494 6.02 10.27 24.73
CA LEU A 494 6.85 9.13 24.29
C LEU A 494 7.76 8.56 25.40
N ILE A 495 8.00 9.37 26.43
CA ILE A 495 8.91 9.07 27.53
C ILE A 495 8.17 9.28 28.85
N PHE A 496 8.46 8.40 29.80
CA PHE A 496 7.82 8.33 31.11
C PHE A 496 8.90 8.38 32.20
N TYR A 497 8.54 9.04 33.29
CA TYR A 497 9.36 9.16 34.49
C TYR A 497 8.77 8.30 35.62
N GLU A 498 9.45 8.28 36.76
CA GLU A 498 9.02 7.53 37.93
C GLU A 498 7.61 7.95 38.41
N GLU A 499 7.28 9.24 38.29
CA GLU A 499 5.96 9.77 38.65
C GLU A 499 4.85 9.22 37.74
N ASP A 500 5.13 9.12 36.43
CA ASP A 500 4.21 8.58 35.43
C ASP A 500 3.92 7.08 35.68
N LEU A 501 4.93 6.33 36.11
CA LEU A 501 4.80 4.91 36.46
C LEU A 501 3.97 4.71 37.73
N LYS A 502 4.20 5.55 38.75
CA LYS A 502 3.44 5.52 40.02
C LYS A 502 1.96 5.82 39.81
N GLU A 503 1.62 6.76 38.93
CA GLU A 503 0.23 7.05 38.54
C GLU A 503 -0.48 5.82 37.95
N CYS A 504 0.27 4.95 37.27
CA CYS A 504 -0.24 3.72 36.67
C CYS A 504 -0.32 2.55 37.65
N GLY A 505 0.30 2.66 38.84
CA GLY A 505 0.45 1.59 39.83
C GLY A 505 1.66 0.68 39.60
N ILE A 506 2.67 1.13 38.84
CA ILE A 506 3.91 0.38 38.58
C ILE A 506 4.99 0.88 39.54
N ASP A 507 5.56 -0.01 40.35
CA ASP A 507 6.76 0.31 41.15
C ASP A 507 8.03 0.33 40.28
N ILE A 508 9.05 1.08 40.69
CA ILE A 508 10.36 1.18 40.01
C ILE A 508 10.98 -0.20 39.83
N ASN A 509 10.85 -1.07 40.84
CA ASN A 509 11.37 -2.43 40.77
C ASN A 509 10.64 -3.24 39.69
N GLU A 510 9.32 -3.12 39.59
CA GLU A 510 8.54 -3.76 38.52
C GLU A 510 8.89 -3.19 37.15
N ALA A 511 9.03 -1.87 37.01
CA ALA A 511 9.45 -1.25 35.75
C ALA A 511 10.85 -1.70 35.32
N SER A 512 11.75 -1.94 36.28
CA SER A 512 13.09 -2.47 36.03
C SER A 512 13.06 -3.95 35.64
N VAL A 513 12.09 -4.72 36.16
CA VAL A 513 11.84 -6.09 35.71
C VAL A 513 11.23 -6.07 34.30
N TYR A 514 10.26 -5.19 34.01
CA TYR A 514 9.70 -5.05 32.68
C TYR A 514 10.77 -4.65 31.65
N SER A 515 11.67 -3.73 31.99
CA SER A 515 12.76 -3.31 31.10
C SER A 515 13.80 -4.40 30.87
N GLY A 516 14.10 -5.21 31.89
CA GLY A 516 15.07 -6.30 31.81
C GLY A 516 14.52 -7.55 31.12
N VAL A 517 13.21 -7.77 31.19
CA VAL A 517 12.55 -9.00 30.71
C VAL A 517 11.83 -8.80 29.38
N CYS A 518 11.26 -7.62 29.13
CA CYS A 518 10.60 -7.23 27.89
C CYS A 518 11.42 -6.16 27.15
N THR A 519 12.73 -6.38 27.01
CA THR A 519 13.71 -5.47 26.37
C THR A 519 13.34 -5.05 24.94
N GLN A 520 12.48 -5.82 24.27
CA GLN A 520 11.96 -5.55 22.92
C GLN A 520 10.63 -4.76 22.92
N ILE A 521 10.05 -4.51 24.09
CA ILE A 521 8.80 -3.76 24.30
C ILE A 521 9.07 -2.47 25.09
N PHE A 522 9.75 -2.58 26.24
CA PHE A 522 9.91 -1.53 27.22
C PHE A 522 11.39 -1.38 27.57
N LYS A 523 11.88 -0.14 27.55
CA LYS A 523 13.30 0.17 27.75
C LYS A 523 13.46 1.08 28.96
N GLU A 524 14.39 0.70 29.83
CA GLU A 524 14.93 1.54 30.90
C GLU A 524 16.27 2.09 30.45
N GLU A 525 16.43 3.39 30.57
CA GLU A 525 17.70 4.05 30.42
C GLU A 525 18.08 4.70 31.75
N CYS A 526 19.23 4.27 32.28
CA CYS A 526 19.80 4.87 33.48
C CYS A 526 20.57 6.12 33.08
N GLY A 527 20.14 7.29 33.56
CA GLY A 527 21.03 8.44 33.66
C GLY A 527 22.15 8.16 34.67
N LEU A 528 23.24 8.92 34.58
CA LEU A 528 24.41 8.77 35.47
C LEU A 528 24.11 9.04 36.96
N TYR A 529 22.96 9.64 37.30
CA TYR A 529 22.51 9.96 38.67
C TYR A 529 21.49 8.97 39.27
N GLN A 530 21.35 7.75 38.74
CA GLN A 530 20.34 6.77 39.15
C GLN A 530 18.87 7.15 38.84
N ASN A 531 18.59 8.34 38.32
CA ASN A 531 17.27 8.68 37.77
C ASN A 531 17.03 7.90 36.48
N LYS A 532 15.92 7.15 36.46
CA LYS A 532 15.56 6.22 35.38
C LYS A 532 14.56 6.86 34.45
N VAL A 533 14.78 6.69 33.15
CA VAL A 533 13.84 7.10 32.11
C VAL A 533 13.31 5.86 31.43
N TYR A 534 12.00 5.87 31.16
CA TYR A 534 11.31 4.74 30.57
C TYR A 534 10.65 5.13 29.25
N CYS A 535 10.68 4.23 28.27
CA CYS A 535 9.97 4.40 27.00
C CYS A 535 9.62 3.03 26.40
N PHE A 536 8.66 3.02 25.48
CA PHE A 536 8.47 1.87 24.60
C PHE A 536 9.52 1.89 23.49
N VAL A 537 9.93 0.72 23.00
CA VAL A 537 10.93 0.61 21.91
C VAL A 537 10.49 1.34 20.64
N HIS A 538 9.18 1.37 20.38
CA HIS A 538 8.59 2.11 19.28
C HIS A 538 7.16 2.57 19.61
N LEU A 539 6.73 3.70 19.06
CA LEU A 539 5.38 4.26 19.25
C LEU A 539 4.28 3.27 18.84
N SER A 540 4.47 2.53 17.76
CA SER A 540 3.52 1.47 17.33
C SER A 540 3.28 0.41 18.41
N ILE A 541 4.29 0.11 19.25
CA ILE A 541 4.15 -0.87 20.34
C ILE A 541 3.31 -0.27 21.46
N GLN A 542 3.51 1.01 21.77
CA GLN A 542 2.67 1.77 22.69
C GLN A 542 1.22 1.80 22.20
N GLU A 543 0.97 2.12 20.93
CA GLU A 543 -0.37 2.15 20.33
C GLU A 543 -1.03 0.76 20.34
N PHE A 544 -0.28 -0.30 20.00
CA PHE A 544 -0.79 -1.67 20.05
C PHE A 544 -1.17 -2.11 21.48
N LEU A 545 -0.29 -1.90 22.46
CA LEU A 545 -0.57 -2.25 23.86
C LEU A 545 -1.73 -1.43 24.44
N SER A 546 -1.86 -0.17 24.01
CA SER A 546 -3.01 0.67 24.32
C SER A 546 -4.31 0.05 23.78
N ALA A 547 -4.31 -0.40 22.52
CA ALA A 547 -5.47 -1.05 21.90
C ALA A 547 -5.83 -2.35 22.62
N VAL A 548 -4.84 -3.19 22.98
CA VAL A 548 -5.05 -4.40 23.77
C VAL A 548 -5.68 -4.09 25.14
N TYR A 549 -5.22 -3.06 25.84
CA TYR A 549 -5.76 -2.66 27.13
C TYR A 549 -7.20 -2.14 27.05
N VAL A 550 -7.49 -1.25 26.08
CA VAL A 550 -8.84 -0.71 25.86
C VAL A 550 -9.80 -1.84 25.49
N PHE A 551 -9.40 -2.70 24.54
CA PHE A 551 -10.17 -3.86 24.13
C PHE A 551 -10.44 -4.82 25.31
N HIS A 552 -9.43 -5.12 26.13
CA HIS A 552 -9.59 -5.94 27.33
C HIS A 552 -10.59 -5.32 28.32
N SER A 553 -10.54 -4.00 28.54
CA SER A 553 -11.42 -3.29 29.47
C SER A 553 -12.88 -3.36 29.05
N ILE A 554 -13.15 -3.34 27.75
CA ILE A 554 -14.51 -3.43 27.22
C ILE A 554 -15.04 -4.86 27.33
N ILE A 555 -14.28 -5.85 26.86
CA ILE A 555 -14.74 -7.24 26.86
C ILE A 555 -14.89 -7.82 28.27
N ASN A 556 -13.95 -7.51 29.16
CA ASN A 556 -13.94 -8.12 30.50
C ASN A 556 -14.68 -7.28 31.55
N ASN A 557 -14.61 -5.94 31.46
CA ASN A 557 -15.16 -5.05 32.48
C ASN A 557 -16.42 -4.29 32.01
N ASN A 558 -16.78 -4.34 30.72
CA ASN A 558 -17.79 -3.46 30.11
C ASN A 558 -17.51 -1.99 30.47
N GLU A 559 -16.30 -1.50 30.27
CA GLU A 559 -15.95 -0.09 30.50
C GLU A 559 -15.50 0.57 29.20
N ASN A 560 -16.22 1.60 28.74
CA ASN A 560 -15.78 2.41 27.60
C ASN A 560 -14.79 3.49 28.06
N LEU A 561 -13.49 3.19 27.98
CA LEU A 561 -12.41 4.13 28.31
C LEU A 561 -12.26 5.27 27.30
N MET A 562 -12.93 5.18 26.15
CA MET A 562 -12.90 6.20 25.11
C MET A 562 -14.01 7.24 25.27
N ASP A 563 -14.91 7.13 26.26
CA ASP A 563 -15.95 8.13 26.51
C ASP A 563 -15.56 9.05 27.68
N GLU A 564 -15.41 10.34 27.40
CA GLU A 564 -15.11 11.36 28.43
C GLU A 564 -16.38 11.82 29.17
N GLN A 565 -17.57 11.58 28.61
CA GLN A 565 -18.84 11.91 29.24
C GLN A 565 -19.30 10.75 30.14
N GLN A 566 -18.65 10.57 31.28
CA GLN A 566 -19.17 9.72 32.36
C GLN A 566 -20.44 10.28 33.05
N SER A 567 -21.15 11.23 32.44
CA SER A 567 -22.35 11.85 32.99
C SER A 567 -23.51 11.73 32.01
N THR A 568 -24.61 11.14 32.50
CA THR A 568 -25.96 11.07 31.89
C THR A 568 -26.20 10.09 30.74
N ASP A 569 -25.99 8.78 30.96
CA ASP A 569 -27.06 7.77 30.98
C ASP A 569 -26.49 6.34 30.95
N ARG A 570 -26.13 5.82 32.13
CA ARG A 570 -25.76 4.40 32.30
C ARG A 570 -26.91 3.46 31.87
N TYR A 571 -28.15 3.97 31.82
CA TYR A 571 -29.32 3.24 31.37
C TYR A 571 -29.37 3.06 29.84
N VAL A 572 -29.01 4.06 29.03
CA VAL A 572 -29.03 3.96 27.55
C VAL A 572 -27.99 2.95 27.04
N TRP A 573 -26.83 2.88 27.69
CA TRP A 573 -25.76 1.94 27.38
C TRP A 573 -26.12 0.47 27.65
N MET A 574 -27.19 0.23 28.44
CA MET A 574 -27.72 -1.10 28.74
C MET A 574 -28.73 -1.61 27.68
N TRP A 575 -29.26 -0.72 26.82
CA TRP A 575 -30.27 -1.04 25.80
C TRP A 575 -29.72 -1.07 24.36
N LEU A 576 -28.50 -0.58 24.13
CA LEU A 576 -27.78 -0.63 22.85
C LEU A 576 -26.73 -1.75 22.89
N GLU A 577 -26.34 -2.30 21.74
CA GLU A 577 -25.15 -3.17 21.66
C GLU A 577 -23.89 -2.36 22.04
N PRO A 578 -23.26 -2.60 23.20
CA PRO A 578 -22.19 -1.73 23.71
C PRO A 578 -20.94 -1.76 22.83
N GLU A 579 -20.70 -2.87 22.13
CA GLU A 579 -19.54 -3.09 21.26
C GLU A 579 -19.62 -2.26 19.97
N VAL A 580 -20.77 -2.24 19.29
CA VAL A 580 -20.97 -1.43 18.09
C VAL A 580 -20.84 0.06 18.41
N THR A 581 -21.48 0.49 19.50
CA THR A 581 -21.43 1.89 19.94
C THR A 581 -19.99 2.30 20.25
N PHE A 582 -19.24 1.43 20.91
CA PHE A 582 -17.83 1.65 21.22
C PHE A 582 -16.96 1.84 19.98
N TYR A 583 -17.02 0.93 19.00
CA TYR A 583 -16.19 1.04 17.79
C TYR A 583 -16.55 2.28 16.98
N LYS A 584 -17.83 2.65 16.91
CA LYS A 584 -18.28 3.90 16.28
C LYS A 584 -17.64 5.13 16.96
N THR A 585 -17.69 5.21 18.29
CA THR A 585 -17.02 6.28 19.05
C THR A 585 -15.51 6.33 18.81
N ALA A 586 -14.84 5.16 18.73
CA ALA A 586 -13.41 5.10 18.44
C ALA A 586 -13.08 5.63 17.04
N VAL A 587 -13.89 5.28 16.03
CA VAL A 587 -13.79 5.82 14.66
C VAL A 587 -13.95 7.33 14.66
N ASP A 588 -14.98 7.85 15.33
CA ASP A 588 -15.23 9.31 15.41
C ASP A 588 -14.08 10.06 16.09
N LYS A 589 -13.56 9.55 17.21
CA LYS A 589 -12.40 10.16 17.90
C LYS A 589 -11.14 10.17 17.03
N ALA A 590 -10.88 9.10 16.28
CA ALA A 590 -9.77 9.06 15.36
C ALA A 590 -9.95 10.06 14.20
N LEU A 591 -11.17 10.25 13.70
CA LEU A 591 -11.46 11.24 12.66
C LEU A 591 -11.29 12.68 13.17
N GLN A 592 -11.67 12.97 14.43
CA GLN A 592 -11.53 14.27 15.08
C GLN A 592 -10.07 14.62 15.45
N SER A 593 -9.18 13.63 15.58
CA SER A 593 -7.78 13.83 15.97
C SER A 593 -6.97 14.54 14.89
N GLU A 594 -6.74 15.86 14.99
CA GLU A 594 -6.06 16.66 13.96
C GLU A 594 -4.71 16.07 13.49
N THR A 595 -3.88 15.58 14.42
CA THR A 595 -2.57 14.99 14.12
C THR A 595 -2.62 13.54 13.62
N GLY A 596 -3.77 12.86 13.75
CA GLY A 596 -3.91 11.44 13.41
C GLY A 596 -3.23 10.49 14.39
N HIS A 597 -2.85 10.96 15.59
CA HIS A 597 -2.16 10.16 16.62
C HIS A 597 -2.96 8.94 17.13
N LEU A 598 -4.23 8.77 16.73
CA LEU A 598 -5.09 7.64 17.09
C LEU A 598 -5.31 6.65 15.93
N ASP A 599 -4.73 6.89 14.76
CA ASP A 599 -4.99 6.09 13.56
C ASP A 599 -4.53 4.65 13.70
N LEU A 600 -3.25 4.45 14.05
CA LEU A 600 -2.70 3.11 14.19
C LEU A 600 -3.28 2.39 15.42
N PHE A 601 -3.58 3.15 16.48
CA PHE A 601 -4.39 2.66 17.60
C PHE A 601 -5.76 2.13 17.15
N LEU A 602 -6.50 2.89 16.33
CA LEU A 602 -7.81 2.48 15.81
C LEU A 602 -7.71 1.23 14.95
N ARG A 603 -6.71 1.15 14.07
CA ARG A 603 -6.43 -0.03 13.25
C ARG A 603 -6.25 -1.28 14.11
N PHE A 604 -5.40 -1.21 15.13
CA PHE A 604 -5.20 -2.32 16.06
C PHE A 604 -6.46 -2.68 16.83
N LEU A 605 -7.20 -1.68 17.30
CA LEU A 605 -8.44 -1.88 18.05
C LEU A 605 -9.50 -2.62 17.23
N LEU A 606 -9.67 -2.24 15.96
CA LEU A 606 -10.59 -2.88 15.02
C LEU A 606 -10.09 -4.26 14.60
N GLY A 607 -8.78 -4.43 14.34
CA GLY A 607 -8.22 -5.75 14.05
C GLY A 607 -8.42 -6.73 15.21
N LEU A 608 -8.29 -6.28 16.47
CA LEU A 608 -8.54 -7.10 17.66
C LEU A 608 -10.00 -7.54 17.79
N SER A 609 -10.94 -6.84 17.13
CA SER A 609 -12.35 -7.25 17.11
C SER A 609 -12.58 -8.57 16.35
N LEU A 610 -11.65 -8.98 15.48
CA LEU A 610 -11.73 -10.25 14.76
C LEU A 610 -11.35 -11.45 15.63
N GLU A 611 -12.13 -12.52 15.54
CA GLU A 611 -11.89 -13.75 16.32
C GLU A 611 -10.53 -14.40 16.01
N SER A 612 -10.04 -14.31 14.76
CA SER A 612 -8.72 -14.81 14.35
C SER A 612 -7.60 -14.19 15.19
N ASN A 613 -7.60 -12.85 15.31
CA ASN A 613 -6.62 -12.10 16.10
C ASN A 613 -6.75 -12.38 17.61
N GLN A 614 -7.99 -12.54 18.11
CA GLN A 614 -8.24 -12.89 19.51
C GLN A 614 -7.71 -14.29 19.87
N LYS A 615 -7.73 -15.25 18.92
CA LYS A 615 -7.24 -16.62 19.14
C LYS A 615 -5.77 -16.63 19.57
N HIS A 616 -4.94 -15.79 18.95
CA HIS A 616 -3.52 -15.66 19.28
C HIS A 616 -3.31 -15.13 20.71
N LEU A 617 -4.25 -14.31 21.20
CA LEU A 617 -4.18 -13.67 22.51
C LEU A 617 -5.03 -14.34 23.60
N ARG A 618 -5.53 -15.57 23.41
CA ARG A 618 -6.37 -16.30 24.40
C ARG A 618 -5.74 -16.44 25.79
N GLY A 619 -4.41 -16.40 25.90
CA GLY A 619 -3.72 -16.37 27.21
C GLY A 619 -3.88 -15.05 27.99
N LEU A 620 -4.21 -13.95 27.29
CA LEU A 620 -4.41 -12.60 27.82
C LEU A 620 -5.90 -12.22 27.89
N LEU A 621 -6.67 -12.62 26.88
CA LEU A 621 -8.10 -12.33 26.76
C LEU A 621 -8.92 -13.51 27.31
N THR A 622 -9.50 -13.34 28.50
CA THR A 622 -10.25 -14.39 29.22
C THR A 622 -11.65 -14.66 28.67
N LYS A 623 -12.20 -13.74 27.87
CA LYS A 623 -13.48 -13.89 27.18
C LYS A 623 -13.25 -13.59 25.71
N THR A 624 -13.81 -14.41 24.84
CA THR A 624 -13.91 -14.15 23.40
C THR A 624 -15.32 -13.64 23.16
N ARG A 625 -15.46 -12.39 22.74
CA ARG A 625 -16.74 -11.81 22.34
C ARG A 625 -16.53 -11.19 20.97
N SER A 626 -17.13 -11.83 19.97
CA SER A 626 -17.16 -11.37 18.59
C SER A 626 -18.55 -11.74 18.08
N SER A 627 -19.46 -10.78 18.00
CA SER A 627 -20.72 -11.00 17.28
C SER A 627 -20.49 -10.64 15.82
N SER A 628 -20.84 -11.54 14.90
CA SER A 628 -20.79 -11.26 13.46
C SER A 628 -21.61 -10.01 13.10
N GLN A 629 -22.71 -9.80 13.82
CA GLN A 629 -23.58 -8.63 13.69
C GLN A 629 -22.86 -7.32 14.03
N SER A 630 -22.09 -7.25 15.12
CA SER A 630 -21.37 -6.03 15.49
C SER A 630 -20.26 -5.67 14.49
N HIS A 631 -19.64 -6.69 13.90
CA HIS A 631 -18.62 -6.53 12.87
C HIS A 631 -19.22 -5.94 11.59
N GLU A 632 -20.31 -6.52 11.08
CA GLU A 632 -21.02 -6.02 9.89
C GLU A 632 -21.50 -4.57 10.07
N GLU A 633 -22.05 -4.25 11.25
CA GLU A 633 -22.50 -2.88 11.56
C GLU A 633 -21.33 -1.88 11.63
N THR A 634 -20.18 -2.29 12.16
CA THR A 634 -18.99 -1.45 12.23
C THR A 634 -18.39 -1.21 10.84
N VAL A 635 -18.30 -2.26 10.01
CA VAL A 635 -17.88 -2.16 8.60
C VAL A 635 -18.80 -1.22 7.83
N LYS A 636 -20.13 -1.38 7.99
CA LYS A 636 -21.12 -0.50 7.35
C LYS A 636 -20.93 0.95 7.76
N TYR A 637 -20.70 1.21 9.04
CA TYR A 637 -20.46 2.55 9.55
C TYR A 637 -19.17 3.18 9.00
N ILE A 638 -18.08 2.42 8.92
CA ILE A 638 -16.83 2.90 8.31
C ILE A 638 -17.05 3.27 6.84
N LYS A 639 -17.79 2.43 6.09
CA LYS A 639 -18.17 2.72 4.69
C LYS A 639 -19.00 3.99 4.58
N GLU A 640 -19.96 4.22 5.49
CA GLU A 640 -20.73 5.47 5.58
C GLU A 640 -19.81 6.67 5.83
N LYS A 641 -18.85 6.56 6.75
CA LYS A 641 -17.87 7.64 7.03
C LYS A 641 -16.96 7.95 5.84
N ILE A 642 -16.60 6.97 5.01
CA ILE A 642 -15.86 7.22 3.76
C ILE A 642 -16.73 7.99 2.75
N ARG A 643 -18.03 7.70 2.71
CA ARG A 643 -19.00 8.39 1.84
C ARG A 643 -19.27 9.84 2.28
N GLU A 644 -19.20 10.13 3.58
CA GLU A 644 -19.24 11.50 4.13
C GLU A 644 -18.07 12.39 3.66
N ASN A 645 -17.10 11.83 2.93
CA ASN A 645 -16.00 12.54 2.27
C ASN A 645 -15.08 13.35 3.22
N PRO A 646 -14.42 12.68 4.19
CA PRO A 646 -13.38 13.31 5.00
C PRO A 646 -12.13 13.58 4.14
N SER A 647 -11.08 14.15 4.74
CA SER A 647 -9.82 14.41 4.00
C SER A 647 -9.22 13.11 3.43
N SER A 648 -8.38 13.23 2.39
CA SER A 648 -7.72 12.10 1.72
C SER A 648 -7.04 11.15 2.71
N GLU A 649 -6.39 11.71 3.72
CA GLU A 649 -5.63 10.98 4.74
C GLU A 649 -6.57 10.17 5.64
N ARG A 650 -7.73 10.74 6.00
CA ARG A 650 -8.74 10.04 6.80
C ARG A 650 -9.39 8.92 6.02
N CYS A 651 -9.73 9.15 4.76
CA CYS A 651 -10.25 8.09 3.89
C CYS A 651 -9.26 6.91 3.82
N ILE A 652 -7.97 7.18 3.61
CA ILE A 652 -6.93 6.15 3.58
C ILE A 652 -6.86 5.37 4.90
N ASN A 653 -6.88 6.05 6.05
CA ASN A 653 -6.90 5.37 7.35
C ASN A 653 -8.15 4.49 7.54
N LEU A 654 -9.32 4.95 7.11
CA LEU A 654 -10.55 4.16 7.15
C LEU A 654 -10.49 2.94 6.23
N PHE A 655 -9.84 3.04 5.07
CA PHE A 655 -9.57 1.87 4.22
C PHE A 655 -8.62 0.88 4.88
N HIS A 656 -7.58 1.33 5.56
CA HIS A 656 -6.74 0.45 6.37
C HIS A 656 -7.52 -0.22 7.49
N CYS A 657 -8.47 0.49 8.12
CA CYS A 657 -9.36 -0.10 9.10
C CYS A 657 -10.22 -1.22 8.49
N LEU A 658 -10.76 -1.03 7.27
CA LEU A 658 -11.46 -2.10 6.53
C LEU A 658 -10.55 -3.29 6.23
N ASN A 659 -9.29 -3.04 5.88
CA ASN A 659 -8.29 -4.08 5.64
C ASN A 659 -7.94 -4.87 6.91
N GLU A 660 -7.78 -4.20 8.07
CA GLU A 660 -7.60 -4.90 9.37
C GLU A 660 -8.84 -5.71 9.77
N LEU A 661 -10.02 -5.34 9.25
CA LEU A 661 -11.29 -6.05 9.39
C LEU A 661 -11.50 -7.13 8.32
N ASN A 662 -10.53 -7.37 7.41
CA ASN A 662 -10.63 -8.27 6.27
C ASN A 662 -11.83 -7.98 5.32
N ASP A 663 -12.30 -6.73 5.25
CA ASP A 663 -13.33 -6.30 4.30
C ASP A 663 -12.69 -5.63 3.07
N HIS A 664 -12.68 -6.36 1.95
CA HIS A 664 -12.24 -5.85 0.64
C HIS A 664 -13.41 -5.42 -0.26
N SER A 665 -14.65 -5.60 0.21
CA SER A 665 -15.85 -5.45 -0.59
C SER A 665 -16.16 -3.99 -0.98
N LEU A 666 -15.59 -3.00 -0.28
CA LEU A 666 -15.81 -1.58 -0.61
C LEU A 666 -15.27 -1.21 -2.00
N VAL A 667 -14.14 -1.77 -2.42
CA VAL A 667 -13.59 -1.50 -3.77
C VAL A 667 -14.54 -2.04 -4.83
N GLU A 668 -15.05 -3.26 -4.64
CA GLU A 668 -16.03 -3.88 -5.53
C GLU A 668 -17.36 -3.12 -5.51
N GLU A 669 -17.77 -2.57 -4.37
CA GLU A 669 -18.97 -1.75 -4.23
C GLU A 669 -18.82 -0.42 -4.97
N ILE A 670 -17.67 0.26 -4.82
CA ILE A 670 -17.33 1.48 -5.57
C ILE A 670 -17.26 1.18 -7.07
N GLN A 671 -16.62 0.08 -7.46
CA GLN A 671 -16.54 -0.36 -8.86
C GLN A 671 -17.95 -0.58 -9.43
N ARG A 672 -18.82 -1.31 -8.72
CA ARG A 672 -20.22 -1.53 -9.12
C ARG A 672 -21.00 -0.22 -9.19
N TYR A 673 -20.86 0.64 -8.19
CA TYR A 673 -21.50 1.96 -8.15
C TYR A 673 -21.13 2.80 -9.37
N LEU A 674 -19.83 2.93 -9.64
CA LEU A 674 -19.32 3.73 -10.75
C LEU A 674 -19.61 3.09 -12.13
N SER A 675 -19.57 1.75 -12.22
CA SER A 675 -19.90 1.01 -13.46
C SER A 675 -21.39 1.06 -13.80
N SER A 676 -22.27 1.17 -12.79
CA SER A 676 -23.73 1.07 -12.99
C SER A 676 -24.35 2.26 -13.74
N GLY A 677 -23.61 3.36 -13.91
CA GLY A 677 -24.05 4.53 -14.67
C GLY A 677 -25.38 5.14 -14.19
N SER A 678 -25.83 4.84 -12.97
CA SER A 678 -27.16 5.24 -12.50
C SER A 678 -27.26 6.76 -12.34
N LEU A 679 -28.38 7.32 -12.81
CA LEU A 679 -28.65 8.72 -13.14
C LEU A 679 -28.72 9.72 -11.95
N SER A 680 -27.97 9.53 -10.87
CA SER A 680 -27.85 10.52 -9.79
C SER A 680 -26.40 10.96 -9.58
N ARG A 681 -26.13 12.21 -9.94
CA ARG A 681 -24.83 12.90 -9.83
C ARG A 681 -24.34 12.98 -8.38
N GLU A 682 -23.44 12.09 -7.99
CA GLU A 682 -22.39 12.41 -7.03
C GLU A 682 -21.06 11.88 -7.60
N GLU A 683 -20.27 12.79 -8.18
CA GLU A 683 -18.91 12.46 -8.61
C GLU A 683 -18.05 12.24 -7.37
N LEU A 684 -17.14 11.25 -7.40
CA LEU A 684 -16.17 11.07 -6.33
C LEU A 684 -15.36 12.36 -6.13
N SER A 685 -15.17 12.74 -4.88
CA SER A 685 -14.32 13.88 -4.52
C SER A 685 -12.84 13.60 -4.83
N PRO A 686 -11.97 14.62 -4.86
CA PRO A 686 -10.53 14.42 -4.97
C PRO A 686 -9.95 13.51 -3.86
N ALA A 687 -10.50 13.58 -2.64
CA ALA A 687 -10.09 12.74 -1.52
C ALA A 687 -10.49 11.27 -1.76
N GLN A 688 -11.70 11.03 -2.25
CA GLN A 688 -12.20 9.70 -2.57
C GLN A 688 -11.44 9.09 -3.76
N TRP A 689 -11.11 9.87 -4.79
CA TRP A 689 -10.21 9.41 -5.86
C TRP A 689 -8.83 9.05 -5.32
N SER A 690 -8.26 9.89 -4.46
CA SER A 690 -6.94 9.64 -3.87
C SER A 690 -6.92 8.39 -3.00
N ALA A 691 -8.01 8.11 -2.31
CA ALA A 691 -8.20 6.92 -1.49
C ALA A 691 -8.44 5.68 -2.36
N LEU A 692 -9.27 5.76 -3.40
CA LEU A 692 -9.45 4.65 -4.35
C LEU A 692 -8.15 4.29 -5.05
N VAL A 693 -7.41 5.29 -5.55
CA VAL A 693 -6.06 5.09 -6.12
C VAL A 693 -5.14 4.43 -5.12
N PHE A 694 -5.15 4.88 -3.86
CA PHE A 694 -4.34 4.28 -2.82
C PHE A 694 -4.68 2.79 -2.72
N VAL A 695 -5.94 2.44 -2.52
CA VAL A 695 -6.37 1.05 -2.34
C VAL A 695 -6.03 0.19 -3.55
N LEU A 696 -6.22 0.69 -4.77
CA LEU A 696 -5.87 -0.03 -6.00
C LEU A 696 -4.36 -0.27 -6.11
N LEU A 697 -3.53 0.72 -5.79
CA LEU A 697 -2.07 0.60 -5.77
C LEU A 697 -1.53 -0.19 -4.57
N THR A 698 -2.37 -0.44 -3.57
CA THR A 698 -2.05 -1.20 -2.36
C THR A 698 -2.81 -2.52 -2.26
N SER A 699 -3.42 -3.00 -3.35
CA SER A 699 -4.00 -4.34 -3.44
C SER A 699 -2.89 -5.41 -3.41
N GLU A 700 -3.23 -6.63 -2.98
CA GLU A 700 -2.32 -7.81 -3.02
C GLU A 700 -2.06 -8.28 -4.47
N GLU A 701 -3.02 -8.05 -5.37
CA GLU A 701 -2.87 -8.37 -6.79
C GLU A 701 -2.20 -7.20 -7.52
N GLU A 702 -1.07 -7.47 -8.19
CA GLU A 702 -0.50 -6.51 -9.14
C GLU A 702 -1.54 -6.23 -10.24
N ILE A 703 -1.85 -4.95 -10.45
CA ILE A 703 -2.77 -4.55 -11.52
C ILE A 703 -2.04 -4.71 -12.86
N ASP A 704 -2.01 -5.92 -13.38
CA ASP A 704 -1.40 -6.21 -14.68
C ASP A 704 -2.25 -5.61 -15.80
N VAL A 705 -3.58 -5.80 -15.70
CA VAL A 705 -4.59 -5.29 -16.65
C VAL A 705 -5.52 -4.31 -15.93
N PHE A 706 -5.45 -3.04 -16.30
CA PHE A 706 -6.33 -1.99 -15.79
C PHE A 706 -7.39 -1.59 -16.82
N ASP A 707 -8.65 -1.82 -16.49
CA ASP A 707 -9.79 -1.41 -17.32
C ASP A 707 -10.50 -0.21 -16.70
N LEU A 708 -10.34 0.96 -17.34
CA LEU A 708 -10.93 2.20 -16.86
C LEU A 708 -12.47 2.15 -16.89
N LYS A 709 -13.09 1.40 -17.81
CA LYS A 709 -14.57 1.31 -17.89
C LYS A 709 -15.20 0.72 -16.64
N LYS A 710 -14.46 -0.10 -15.88
CA LYS A 710 -14.90 -0.64 -14.59
C LYS A 710 -15.07 0.45 -13.52
N TYR A 711 -14.47 1.62 -13.71
CA TYR A 711 -14.48 2.70 -12.72
C TYR A 711 -15.02 4.02 -13.27
N SER A 712 -14.81 4.35 -14.52
CA SER A 712 -15.34 5.58 -15.09
C SER A 712 -15.27 5.57 -16.60
N THR A 713 -16.31 6.10 -17.23
CA THR A 713 -16.32 6.42 -18.66
C THR A 713 -16.09 7.91 -18.91
N SER A 714 -15.56 8.63 -17.92
CA SER A 714 -15.37 10.09 -17.96
C SER A 714 -13.90 10.51 -17.94
N GLN A 715 -13.62 11.69 -18.48
CA GLN A 715 -12.29 12.31 -18.41
C GLN A 715 -11.83 12.58 -16.97
N LYS A 716 -12.74 12.91 -16.04
CA LYS A 716 -12.38 13.08 -14.62
C LYS A 716 -11.91 11.77 -13.99
N GLY A 717 -12.57 10.65 -14.31
CA GLY A 717 -12.13 9.34 -13.87
C GLY A 717 -10.77 8.95 -14.42
N LEU A 718 -10.49 9.26 -15.69
CA LEU A 718 -9.13 9.13 -16.25
C LEU A 718 -8.11 9.90 -15.39
N LEU A 719 -8.36 11.19 -15.14
CA LEU A 719 -7.44 12.04 -14.36
C LEU A 719 -7.24 11.53 -12.93
N GLY A 720 -8.33 11.12 -12.26
CA GLY A 720 -8.28 10.54 -10.93
C GLY A 720 -7.48 9.25 -10.86
N LEU A 721 -7.53 8.41 -11.90
CA LEU A 721 -6.90 7.09 -11.94
C LEU A 721 -5.58 7.02 -12.72
N LEU A 722 -5.05 8.17 -13.20
CA LEU A 722 -3.73 8.23 -13.83
C LEU A 722 -2.63 7.54 -13.01
N PRO A 723 -2.56 7.67 -11.67
CA PRO A 723 -1.51 6.99 -10.91
C PRO A 723 -1.56 5.46 -11.02
N VAL A 724 -2.75 4.87 -11.20
CA VAL A 724 -2.92 3.42 -11.39
C VAL A 724 -2.51 3.00 -12.81
N ILE A 725 -2.85 3.81 -13.81
CA ILE A 725 -2.48 3.56 -15.21
C ILE A 725 -0.95 3.60 -15.39
N LYS A 726 -0.23 4.39 -14.58
CA LYS A 726 1.24 4.45 -14.60
C LYS A 726 1.93 3.15 -14.16
N THR A 727 1.24 2.30 -13.41
CA THR A 727 1.82 1.10 -12.81
C THR A 727 1.34 -0.20 -13.46
N CYS A 728 0.37 -0.16 -14.36
CA CYS A 728 -0.11 -1.37 -15.04
C CYS A 728 0.71 -1.70 -16.28
N ARG A 729 0.61 -2.97 -16.74
CA ARG A 729 1.22 -3.39 -18.01
C ARG A 729 0.26 -3.22 -19.19
N THR A 730 -1.03 -3.40 -18.96
CA THR A 730 -2.09 -3.24 -19.95
C THR A 730 -3.10 -2.21 -19.46
N ALA A 731 -3.36 -1.18 -20.27
CA ALA A 731 -4.36 -0.15 -20.00
C ALA A 731 -5.47 -0.19 -21.05
N LEU A 732 -6.68 -0.58 -20.63
CA LEU A 732 -7.88 -0.63 -21.46
C LEU A 732 -8.71 0.64 -21.21
N LEU A 733 -8.61 1.57 -22.16
CA LEU A 733 -9.21 2.91 -22.08
C LEU A 733 -10.21 3.15 -23.22
N ALA A 734 -10.64 2.08 -23.90
CA ALA A 734 -11.48 2.16 -25.08
C ALA A 734 -12.86 2.74 -24.74
N GLY A 735 -13.30 3.78 -25.45
CA GLY A 735 -14.64 4.35 -25.30
C GLY A 735 -14.90 5.04 -23.95
N CYS A 736 -13.85 5.57 -23.30
CA CYS A 736 -13.92 6.30 -22.03
C CYS A 736 -14.09 7.82 -22.20
N GLY A 737 -14.51 8.29 -23.38
CA GLY A 737 -14.73 9.71 -23.64
C GLY A 737 -13.47 10.56 -23.52
N ILE A 738 -12.29 9.99 -23.81
CA ILE A 738 -11.01 10.68 -23.66
C ILE A 738 -10.87 11.74 -24.73
N THR A 739 -10.76 13.00 -24.29
CA THR A 739 -10.50 14.15 -25.17
C THR A 739 -9.00 14.33 -25.41
N LYS A 740 -8.63 15.26 -26.30
CA LYS A 740 -7.24 15.67 -26.53
C LYS A 740 -6.50 16.07 -25.23
N GLU A 741 -7.19 16.70 -24.28
CA GLU A 741 -6.59 17.15 -23.02
C GLU A 741 -6.38 15.97 -22.05
N GLY A 742 -7.32 15.03 -22.04
CA GLY A 742 -7.19 13.77 -21.33
C GLY A 742 -6.00 12.95 -21.86
N CYS A 743 -5.85 12.89 -23.19
CA CYS A 743 -4.71 12.25 -23.84
C CYS A 743 -3.37 12.91 -23.45
N ALA A 744 -3.31 14.25 -23.41
CA ALA A 744 -2.13 14.98 -22.98
C ALA A 744 -1.71 14.61 -21.54
N SER A 745 -2.71 14.54 -20.65
CA SER A 745 -2.51 14.18 -19.25
C SER A 745 -2.04 12.73 -19.11
N LEU A 746 -2.62 11.82 -19.89
CA LEU A 746 -2.21 10.42 -19.96
C LEU A 746 -0.75 10.29 -20.44
N VAL A 747 -0.38 10.96 -21.54
CA VAL A 747 1.00 10.93 -22.07
C VAL A 747 1.98 11.50 -21.04
N SER A 748 1.64 12.63 -20.41
CA SER A 748 2.48 13.21 -19.35
C SER A 748 2.66 12.25 -18.17
N ALA A 749 1.61 11.49 -17.82
CA ALA A 749 1.67 10.48 -16.78
C ALA A 749 2.58 9.31 -17.17
N LEU A 750 2.46 8.80 -18.40
CA LEU A 750 3.24 7.66 -18.87
C LEU A 750 4.72 8.01 -19.07
N LYS A 751 5.06 9.25 -19.43
CA LYS A 751 6.45 9.71 -19.54
C LYS A 751 7.26 9.63 -18.24
N SER A 752 6.61 9.62 -17.07
CA SER A 752 7.33 9.40 -15.81
C SER A 752 7.78 7.96 -15.59
N ASN A 753 7.18 6.99 -16.30
CA ASN A 753 7.54 5.57 -16.23
C ASN A 753 7.31 4.87 -17.60
N PRO A 754 8.04 5.25 -18.65
CA PRO A 754 7.72 4.89 -20.03
C PRO A 754 7.98 3.40 -20.35
N SER A 755 8.71 2.69 -19.49
CA SER A 755 9.10 1.29 -19.70
C SER A 755 8.11 0.26 -19.16
N HIS A 756 7.16 0.66 -18.32
CA HIS A 756 6.28 -0.28 -17.61
C HIS A 756 5.07 -0.73 -18.45
N LEU A 757 4.44 0.20 -19.19
CA LEU A 757 3.26 -0.09 -20.01
C LEU A 757 3.65 -0.85 -21.28
N LYS A 758 2.97 -1.96 -21.55
CA LYS A 758 3.14 -2.86 -22.70
C LYS A 758 2.01 -2.76 -23.69
N GLU A 759 0.79 -2.56 -23.22
CA GLU A 759 -0.40 -2.51 -24.08
C GLU A 759 -1.28 -1.31 -23.73
N LEU A 760 -1.68 -0.56 -24.75
CA LEU A 760 -2.54 0.61 -24.61
C LEU A 760 -3.69 0.55 -25.63
N ASP A 761 -4.92 0.37 -25.13
CA ASP A 761 -6.12 0.44 -25.94
C ASP A 761 -6.84 1.77 -25.72
N LEU A 762 -6.77 2.64 -26.73
CA LEU A 762 -7.45 3.94 -26.77
C LEU A 762 -8.61 3.97 -27.76
N SER A 763 -9.06 2.81 -28.25
CA SER A 763 -10.11 2.71 -29.27
C SER A 763 -11.36 3.52 -28.92
N ASN A 764 -12.09 3.99 -29.92
CA ASN A 764 -13.36 4.71 -29.73
C ASN A 764 -13.28 5.99 -28.90
N ASN A 765 -12.11 6.61 -28.77
CA ASN A 765 -11.97 7.96 -28.23
C ASN A 765 -11.71 8.94 -29.39
N ASP A 766 -12.41 10.07 -29.43
CA ASP A 766 -12.30 11.03 -30.53
C ASP A 766 -11.03 11.90 -30.41
N LEU A 767 -9.87 11.25 -30.38
CA LEU A 767 -8.53 11.83 -30.18
C LEU A 767 -8.11 12.75 -31.33
N LYS A 768 -8.47 12.37 -32.57
CA LYS A 768 -8.04 13.02 -33.83
C LYS A 768 -6.50 13.03 -33.97
N ASP A 769 -6.00 13.63 -35.04
CA ASP A 769 -4.56 13.70 -35.32
C ASP A 769 -3.77 14.37 -34.19
N THR A 770 -4.28 15.46 -33.62
CA THR A 770 -3.63 16.15 -32.48
C THR A 770 -3.44 15.28 -31.23
N GLY A 771 -4.37 14.38 -30.92
CA GLY A 771 -4.18 13.43 -29.82
C GLY A 771 -3.14 12.36 -30.15
N VAL A 772 -3.11 11.91 -31.41
CA VAL A 772 -2.11 10.97 -31.91
C VAL A 772 -0.70 11.59 -31.89
N GLU A 773 -0.55 12.87 -32.23
CA GLU A 773 0.72 13.59 -32.14
C GLU A 773 1.29 13.59 -30.72
N GLN A 774 0.43 13.74 -29.70
CA GLN A 774 0.85 13.66 -28.31
C GLN A 774 1.33 12.25 -27.93
N LEU A 775 0.61 11.21 -28.36
CA LEU A 775 1.04 9.81 -28.18
C LEU A 775 2.37 9.53 -28.90
N CYS A 776 2.58 10.11 -30.07
CA CYS A 776 3.83 10.01 -30.80
C CYS A 776 5.02 10.56 -29.99
N ALA A 777 4.80 11.55 -29.13
CA ALA A 777 5.84 12.06 -28.23
C ALA A 777 6.22 11.08 -27.11
N LEU A 778 5.37 10.10 -26.78
CA LEU A 778 5.70 8.97 -25.90
C LEU A 778 6.42 7.87 -26.70
N LEU A 779 5.93 7.53 -27.89
CA LEU A 779 6.54 6.50 -28.75
C LEU A 779 7.98 6.86 -29.15
N LYS A 780 8.26 8.14 -29.38
CA LYS A 780 9.61 8.67 -29.67
C LYS A 780 10.58 8.58 -28.50
N ASP A 781 10.10 8.33 -27.28
CA ASP A 781 10.96 8.18 -26.11
C ASP A 781 11.77 6.86 -26.21
N PRO A 782 13.12 6.89 -26.17
CA PRO A 782 13.95 5.69 -26.26
C PRO A 782 13.70 4.68 -25.14
N GLN A 783 13.10 5.08 -24.01
CA GLN A 783 12.73 4.21 -22.91
C GLN A 783 11.33 3.64 -23.02
N CYS A 784 10.54 4.06 -24.02
CA CYS A 784 9.23 3.49 -24.27
C CYS A 784 9.36 2.01 -24.65
N ARG A 785 8.58 1.15 -23.98
CA ARG A 785 8.55 -0.30 -24.20
C ARG A 785 7.17 -0.82 -24.61
N LEU A 786 6.32 0.07 -25.13
CA LEU A 786 4.97 -0.26 -25.60
C LEU A 786 5.05 -1.22 -26.80
N GLU A 787 4.33 -2.33 -26.71
CA GLU A 787 4.31 -3.42 -27.69
C GLU A 787 3.01 -3.39 -28.51
N THR A 788 1.88 -3.03 -27.89
CA THR A 788 0.57 -2.98 -28.53
C THR A 788 -0.08 -1.62 -28.35
N LEU A 789 -0.50 -1.00 -29.46
CA LEU A 789 -1.26 0.25 -29.46
C LEU A 789 -2.52 0.10 -30.33
N SER A 790 -3.69 0.28 -29.71
CA SER A 790 -4.95 0.33 -30.46
C SER A 790 -5.53 1.75 -30.47
N LEU A 791 -5.73 2.26 -31.70
CA LEU A 791 -6.33 3.56 -32.00
C LEU A 791 -7.57 3.37 -32.90
N SER A 792 -8.19 2.19 -32.86
CA SER A 792 -9.35 1.89 -33.70
C SER A 792 -10.48 2.91 -33.46
N GLY A 793 -10.99 3.52 -34.54
CA GLY A 793 -12.10 4.46 -34.45
C GLY A 793 -11.80 5.75 -33.69
N CYS A 794 -10.58 6.28 -33.77
CA CYS A 794 -10.15 7.50 -33.08
C CYS A 794 -10.20 8.78 -33.93
N LEU A 795 -10.80 8.71 -35.12
CA LEU A 795 -10.86 9.81 -36.11
C LEU A 795 -9.47 10.22 -36.63
N VAL A 796 -8.57 9.26 -36.80
CA VAL A 796 -7.21 9.48 -37.31
C VAL A 796 -7.23 9.65 -38.83
N THR A 797 -6.49 10.63 -39.34
CA THR A 797 -6.35 10.93 -40.77
C THR A 797 -4.95 10.66 -41.30
N GLU A 798 -4.70 11.04 -42.55
CA GLU A 798 -3.38 11.01 -43.19
C GLU A 798 -2.28 11.69 -42.34
N GLU A 799 -2.60 12.81 -41.67
CA GLU A 799 -1.66 13.58 -40.86
C GLU A 799 -1.23 12.83 -39.59
N GLY A 800 -2.18 12.23 -38.88
CA GLY A 800 -1.91 11.39 -37.71
C GLY A 800 -1.10 10.14 -38.08
N CYS A 801 -1.40 9.52 -39.22
CA CYS A 801 -0.61 8.40 -39.74
C CYS A 801 0.83 8.79 -40.09
N ALA A 802 1.05 9.98 -40.66
CA ALA A 802 2.39 10.49 -40.92
C ALA A 802 3.18 10.71 -39.61
N SER A 803 2.52 11.24 -38.58
CA SER A 803 3.11 11.40 -37.24
C SER A 803 3.48 10.06 -36.60
N LEU A 804 2.63 9.04 -36.72
CA LEU A 804 2.91 7.68 -36.25
C LEU A 804 4.11 7.07 -36.98
N ALA A 805 4.16 7.17 -38.30
CA ALA A 805 5.30 6.68 -39.09
C ALA A 805 6.61 7.35 -38.64
N SER A 806 6.61 8.68 -38.46
CA SER A 806 7.77 9.42 -37.94
C SER A 806 8.19 8.97 -36.53
N ALA A 807 7.24 8.62 -35.66
CA ALA A 807 7.54 8.12 -34.33
C ALA A 807 8.19 6.74 -34.37
N LEU A 808 7.68 5.85 -35.22
CA LEU A 808 8.24 4.52 -35.43
C LEU A 808 9.64 4.57 -36.06
N ASP A 809 9.89 5.48 -36.99
CA ASP A 809 11.24 5.70 -37.53
C ASP A 809 12.25 6.18 -36.46
N SER A 810 11.77 6.94 -35.48
CA SER A 810 12.61 7.47 -34.40
C SER A 810 12.90 6.43 -33.31
N ASN A 811 11.98 5.50 -33.05
CA ASN A 811 12.11 4.43 -32.06
C ASN A 811 11.46 3.13 -32.56
N PRO A 812 12.12 2.41 -33.48
CA PRO A 812 11.48 1.32 -34.23
C PRO A 812 11.43 -0.02 -33.46
N SER A 813 12.00 -0.08 -32.24
CA SER A 813 12.44 -1.35 -31.65
C SER A 813 11.41 -2.09 -30.79
N HIS A 814 10.23 -1.52 -30.48
CA HIS A 814 9.34 -2.10 -29.46
C HIS A 814 7.89 -2.36 -29.89
N LEU A 815 7.28 -1.50 -30.71
CA LEU A 815 5.89 -1.68 -31.11
C LEU A 815 5.75 -2.85 -32.09
N LYS A 816 4.93 -3.83 -31.75
CA LYS A 816 4.66 -5.06 -32.52
C LYS A 816 3.28 -5.04 -33.17
N GLU A 817 2.28 -4.49 -32.48
CA GLU A 817 0.91 -4.43 -32.97
C GLU A 817 0.38 -2.98 -32.97
N LEU A 818 -0.14 -2.55 -34.11
CA LEU A 818 -0.82 -1.26 -34.28
C LEU A 818 -2.18 -1.47 -34.94
N ASP A 819 -3.25 -1.11 -34.24
CA ASP A 819 -4.61 -1.14 -34.78
C ASP A 819 -5.11 0.27 -35.11
N LEU A 820 -5.34 0.52 -36.40
CA LEU A 820 -5.91 1.75 -36.96
C LEU A 820 -7.25 1.51 -37.66
N SER A 821 -7.91 0.39 -37.40
CA SER A 821 -9.21 0.05 -37.98
C SER A 821 -10.24 1.15 -37.74
N TYR A 822 -11.23 1.27 -38.63
CA TYR A 822 -12.30 2.27 -38.51
C TYR A 822 -11.82 3.74 -38.43
N ASN A 823 -10.65 4.05 -39.02
CA ASN A 823 -10.16 5.42 -39.21
C ASN A 823 -10.15 5.81 -40.71
N HIS A 824 -9.58 6.97 -41.03
CA HIS A 824 -9.40 7.42 -42.41
C HIS A 824 -7.93 7.75 -42.71
N PRO A 825 -7.02 6.76 -42.70
CA PRO A 825 -5.58 6.97 -42.92
C PRO A 825 -5.23 7.52 -44.30
N GLY A 826 -6.18 7.51 -45.26
CA GLY A 826 -6.01 7.94 -46.64
C GLY A 826 -4.92 7.17 -47.41
N ASP A 827 -4.75 7.49 -48.69
CA ASP A 827 -3.78 6.75 -49.53
C ASP A 827 -2.34 7.03 -49.09
N SER A 828 -2.08 8.26 -48.63
CA SER A 828 -0.75 8.68 -48.19
C SER A 828 -0.34 8.02 -46.88
N GLY A 829 -1.23 7.98 -45.87
CA GLY A 829 -0.96 7.34 -44.58
C GLY A 829 -0.82 5.82 -44.68
N VAL A 830 -1.68 5.17 -45.50
CA VAL A 830 -1.56 3.73 -45.80
C VAL A 830 -0.21 3.43 -46.43
N ARG A 831 0.22 4.24 -47.40
CA ARG A 831 1.52 4.06 -48.08
C ARG A 831 2.69 4.23 -47.11
N LEU A 832 2.69 5.24 -46.24
CA LEU A 832 3.76 5.49 -45.28
C LEU A 832 3.93 4.33 -44.29
N LEU A 833 2.84 3.91 -43.64
CA LEU A 833 2.88 2.82 -42.65
C LEU A 833 3.17 1.45 -43.30
N SER A 834 2.66 1.21 -44.51
CA SER A 834 2.98 -0.01 -45.27
C SER A 834 4.43 -0.06 -45.77
N ALA A 835 5.07 1.10 -45.99
CA ALA A 835 6.48 1.17 -46.32
C ALA A 835 7.35 0.82 -45.10
N GLY A 836 7.01 1.35 -43.92
CA GLY A 836 7.71 1.03 -42.68
C GLY A 836 7.61 -0.45 -42.27
N LEU A 837 6.50 -1.13 -42.54
CA LEU A 837 6.39 -2.60 -42.37
C LEU A 837 7.42 -3.41 -43.19
N LYS A 838 7.94 -2.83 -44.27
CA LYS A 838 9.00 -3.46 -45.09
C LYS A 838 10.39 -3.10 -44.60
N ASP A 839 10.51 -2.13 -43.69
CA ASP A 839 11.77 -1.73 -43.09
C ASP A 839 12.20 -2.79 -42.04
N PRO A 840 13.39 -3.39 -42.17
CA PRO A 840 13.86 -4.40 -41.22
C PRO A 840 14.15 -3.86 -39.82
N HIS A 841 14.22 -2.53 -39.64
CA HIS A 841 14.43 -1.90 -38.35
C HIS A 841 13.13 -1.84 -37.53
N TRP A 842 11.97 -1.74 -38.19
CA TRP A 842 10.66 -1.77 -37.52
C TRP A 842 10.38 -3.17 -36.97
N ARG A 843 9.93 -3.24 -35.72
CA ARG A 843 9.45 -4.49 -35.10
C ARG A 843 7.94 -4.72 -35.24
N LEU A 844 7.27 -3.89 -36.03
CA LEU A 844 5.83 -3.99 -36.23
C LEU A 844 5.50 -5.26 -37.02
N GLU A 845 4.87 -6.23 -36.36
CA GLU A 845 4.48 -7.52 -36.92
C GLU A 845 3.06 -7.47 -37.52
N LYS A 846 2.19 -6.64 -36.93
CA LYS A 846 0.77 -6.58 -37.26
C LYS A 846 0.29 -5.13 -37.34
N LEU A 847 -0.22 -4.76 -38.50
CA LEU A 847 -0.90 -3.49 -38.75
C LEU A 847 -2.32 -3.78 -39.18
N ASN A 848 -3.31 -3.37 -38.38
CA ASN A 848 -4.71 -3.50 -38.74
C ASN A 848 -5.25 -2.18 -39.31
N MET A 849 -5.82 -2.23 -40.51
CA MET A 849 -6.45 -1.11 -41.22
C MET A 849 -7.78 -1.54 -41.84
N GLU A 850 -8.52 -2.41 -41.17
CA GLU A 850 -9.83 -2.85 -41.63
C GLU A 850 -10.86 -1.71 -41.58
N GLN A 851 -11.83 -1.75 -42.49
CA GLN A 851 -13.01 -0.88 -42.47
C GLN A 851 -12.68 0.63 -42.50
N VAL A 852 -11.67 1.04 -43.27
CA VAL A 852 -11.27 2.45 -43.46
C VAL A 852 -12.14 3.19 -44.48
N GLY A 853 -12.33 4.50 -44.31
CA GLY A 853 -13.07 5.31 -45.30
C GLY A 853 -13.48 6.70 -44.82
N LYS A 854 -13.94 7.55 -45.74
CA LYS A 854 -14.35 8.94 -45.44
C LYS A 854 -15.51 9.01 -44.44
N CYS A 855 -16.38 8.00 -44.41
CA CYS A 855 -17.46 7.91 -43.43
C CYS A 855 -16.96 7.85 -41.98
N ARG A 856 -15.70 7.43 -41.76
CA ARG A 856 -15.04 7.36 -40.44
C ARG A 856 -14.66 8.73 -39.86
N LEU A 857 -14.79 9.82 -40.63
CA LEU A 857 -14.54 11.19 -40.16
C LEU A 857 -15.72 11.80 -39.38
N LYS A 858 -16.89 11.15 -39.40
CA LYS A 858 -18.05 11.59 -38.61
C LYS A 858 -17.80 11.32 -37.12
N SER A 859 -18.34 12.13 -36.22
CA SER A 859 -18.20 11.89 -34.77
C SER A 859 -19.21 10.86 -34.24
N GLY A 860 -18.90 10.27 -33.09
CA GLY A 860 -19.80 9.35 -32.39
C GLY A 860 -20.14 8.08 -33.19
N PRO A 861 -21.31 7.45 -32.93
CA PRO A 861 -21.73 6.22 -33.62
C PRO A 861 -21.78 6.33 -35.15
N LYS A 862 -22.00 7.53 -35.71
CA LYS A 862 -22.10 7.78 -37.15
C LYS A 862 -20.84 7.37 -37.93
N LYS A 863 -19.67 7.28 -37.28
CA LYS A 863 -18.45 6.75 -37.93
C LYS A 863 -18.58 5.30 -38.34
N TYR A 864 -19.50 4.54 -37.72
CA TYR A 864 -19.75 3.13 -38.02
C TYR A 864 -20.83 2.91 -39.07
N ALA A 865 -21.19 3.95 -39.83
CA ALA A 865 -22.21 3.85 -40.88
C ALA A 865 -21.99 2.62 -41.78
N CYS A 866 -23.04 1.82 -41.93
CA CYS A 866 -23.10 0.68 -42.84
C CYS A 866 -24.27 0.84 -43.83
N GLU A 867 -24.11 0.28 -45.03
CA GLU A 867 -25.17 0.21 -46.03
C GLU A 867 -25.94 -1.09 -45.88
N LEU A 868 -27.27 -1.00 -45.88
CA LEU A 868 -28.18 -2.12 -45.66
C LEU A 868 -29.24 -2.18 -46.77
N THR A 869 -29.69 -3.39 -47.08
CA THR A 869 -30.79 -3.64 -48.02
C THR A 869 -31.76 -4.68 -47.47
N LEU A 870 -33.06 -4.48 -47.73
CA LEU A 870 -34.12 -5.40 -47.30
C LEU A 870 -34.10 -6.67 -48.17
N ASP A 871 -34.21 -7.84 -47.54
CA ASP A 871 -34.20 -9.13 -48.24
C ASP A 871 -35.59 -9.45 -48.83
N PRO A 872 -35.75 -9.49 -50.17
CA PRO A 872 -37.03 -9.76 -50.83
C PRO A 872 -37.60 -11.18 -50.58
N ASN A 873 -36.81 -12.09 -50.01
CA ASN A 873 -37.24 -13.44 -49.68
C ASN A 873 -37.92 -13.55 -48.31
N THR A 874 -37.80 -12.52 -47.47
CA THR A 874 -38.32 -12.54 -46.09
C THR A 874 -39.69 -11.87 -45.87
N PRO A 875 -40.12 -10.81 -46.59
CA PRO A 875 -41.29 -10.04 -46.19
C PRO A 875 -42.59 -10.83 -46.32
N LEU A 876 -43.51 -10.57 -45.39
CA LEU A 876 -44.91 -10.98 -45.51
C LEU A 876 -45.53 -10.42 -46.80
N TRP A 877 -46.44 -11.18 -47.43
CA TRP A 877 -47.14 -10.77 -48.66
C TRP A 877 -47.90 -9.43 -48.57
N LYS A 878 -48.27 -8.99 -47.36
CA LYS A 878 -48.89 -7.68 -47.08
C LYS A 878 -47.91 -6.49 -47.09
N LEU A 879 -46.61 -6.76 -47.22
CA LEU A 879 -45.55 -5.76 -47.28
C LEU A 879 -45.04 -5.58 -48.71
N SER A 880 -44.81 -4.34 -49.13
CA SER A 880 -44.20 -4.04 -50.43
C SER A 880 -42.82 -3.41 -50.26
N LEU A 881 -41.81 -3.94 -50.95
CA LEU A 881 -40.47 -3.34 -51.01
C LEU A 881 -40.38 -2.36 -52.18
N SER A 882 -39.71 -1.23 -51.96
CA SER A 882 -39.52 -0.16 -52.95
C SER A 882 -38.16 0.53 -52.75
N GLU A 883 -37.84 1.51 -53.61
CA GLU A 883 -36.59 2.29 -53.53
C GLU A 883 -35.34 1.39 -53.47
N GLN A 884 -35.21 0.46 -54.43
CA GLN A 884 -34.11 -0.52 -54.47
C GLN A 884 -33.98 -1.37 -53.19
N ASN A 885 -35.13 -1.79 -52.63
CA ASN A 885 -35.22 -2.53 -51.36
C ASN A 885 -34.68 -1.76 -50.14
N ARG A 886 -34.72 -0.42 -50.16
CA ARG A 886 -34.42 0.39 -48.96
C ARG A 886 -35.66 0.84 -48.20
N LYS A 887 -36.85 0.65 -48.77
CA LYS A 887 -38.12 1.06 -48.17
C LYS A 887 -39.15 -0.04 -48.20
N VAL A 888 -39.90 -0.17 -47.10
CA VAL A 888 -40.97 -1.15 -46.93
C VAL A 888 -42.25 -0.47 -46.44
N THR A 889 -43.38 -0.82 -47.06
CA THR A 889 -44.70 -0.24 -46.77
C THR A 889 -45.73 -1.34 -46.54
N HIS A 890 -46.53 -1.22 -45.48
CA HIS A 890 -47.65 -2.12 -45.19
C HIS A 890 -48.93 -1.67 -45.91
N GLY A 891 -49.63 -2.60 -46.55
CA GLY A 891 -50.96 -2.35 -47.17
C GLY A 891 -50.97 -2.31 -48.70
N ARG A 892 -49.85 -2.60 -49.36
CA ARG A 892 -49.82 -2.99 -50.79
C ARG A 892 -49.40 -4.44 -50.87
N GLU A 893 -50.21 -5.28 -51.52
CA GLU A 893 -49.89 -6.69 -51.73
C GLU A 893 -48.64 -6.79 -52.62
N GLY A 894 -47.58 -7.37 -52.06
CA GLY A 894 -46.37 -7.68 -52.82
C GLY A 894 -46.55 -8.98 -53.60
N THR A 895 -46.21 -8.96 -54.89
CA THR A 895 -46.17 -10.16 -55.72
C THR A 895 -44.85 -10.90 -55.51
N TYR A 896 -44.72 -11.65 -54.42
CA TYR A 896 -43.54 -12.47 -54.17
C TYR A 896 -43.83 -13.97 -54.35
N PRO A 897 -42.88 -14.74 -54.92
CA PRO A 897 -42.97 -16.20 -54.90
C PRO A 897 -42.85 -16.75 -53.47
N ASP A 898 -43.44 -17.92 -53.25
CA ASP A 898 -43.29 -18.64 -51.98
C ASP A 898 -41.81 -18.98 -51.73
N HIS A 899 -41.39 -18.85 -50.47
CA HIS A 899 -40.00 -19.02 -50.07
C HIS A 899 -39.93 -19.49 -48.61
N PRO A 900 -39.04 -20.46 -48.27
CA PRO A 900 -38.95 -21.01 -46.91
C PRO A 900 -38.65 -19.94 -45.85
N GLU A 901 -37.82 -18.96 -46.20
CA GLU A 901 -37.39 -17.85 -45.35
C GLU A 901 -38.43 -16.72 -45.17
N ARG A 902 -39.64 -16.86 -45.74
CA ARG A 902 -40.69 -15.82 -45.73
C ARG A 902 -41.56 -15.86 -44.48
N PHE A 903 -41.85 -14.71 -43.89
CA PHE A 903 -42.86 -14.61 -42.82
C PHE A 903 -44.28 -14.85 -43.35
N ASP A 904 -45.09 -15.64 -42.65
CA ASP A 904 -46.44 -16.02 -43.06
C ASP A 904 -47.58 -15.27 -42.35
N LEU A 905 -47.33 -14.78 -41.13
CA LEU A 905 -48.36 -14.18 -40.26
C LEU A 905 -48.03 -12.75 -39.81
N MET A 906 -46.79 -12.49 -39.36
CA MET A 906 -46.38 -11.18 -38.85
C MET A 906 -45.80 -10.32 -39.97
N GLY A 907 -46.15 -9.02 -40.00
CA GLY A 907 -45.62 -8.04 -40.96
C GLY A 907 -44.16 -7.69 -40.69
N GLN A 908 -43.25 -8.66 -40.85
CA GLN A 908 -41.82 -8.53 -40.59
C GLN A 908 -40.99 -8.68 -41.87
N VAL A 909 -39.82 -8.05 -41.89
CA VAL A 909 -38.82 -8.15 -42.96
C VAL A 909 -37.42 -8.05 -42.37
N LEU A 910 -36.47 -8.86 -42.85
CA LEU A 910 -35.05 -8.79 -42.49
C LEU A 910 -34.27 -8.03 -43.57
N CYS A 911 -33.14 -7.44 -43.17
CA CYS A 911 -32.09 -7.07 -44.10
C CYS A 911 -31.29 -8.29 -44.56
N LYS A 912 -30.66 -8.17 -45.73
CA LYS A 912 -29.85 -9.22 -46.34
C LYS A 912 -28.48 -9.35 -45.66
N GLU A 913 -27.90 -8.22 -45.25
CA GLU A 913 -26.58 -8.15 -44.66
C GLU A 913 -26.60 -8.59 -43.18
N SER A 914 -25.61 -9.39 -42.79
CA SER A 914 -25.38 -9.75 -41.39
C SER A 914 -24.37 -8.82 -40.74
N LEU A 915 -24.56 -8.49 -39.47
CA LEU A 915 -23.73 -7.60 -38.67
C LEU A 915 -22.99 -8.39 -37.58
N SER A 916 -21.66 -8.33 -37.61
CA SER A 916 -20.77 -9.02 -36.65
C SER A 916 -19.63 -8.12 -36.13
N GLY A 917 -19.73 -6.82 -36.35
CA GLY A 917 -18.74 -5.81 -35.93
C GLY A 917 -19.41 -4.57 -35.35
N ARG A 918 -18.73 -3.42 -35.41
CA ARG A 918 -19.33 -2.14 -35.05
C ARG A 918 -20.09 -1.57 -36.24
N CYS A 919 -21.39 -1.36 -36.09
CA CYS A 919 -22.26 -0.95 -37.18
C CYS A 919 -23.27 0.10 -36.71
N TYR A 920 -23.52 1.09 -37.56
CA TYR A 920 -24.51 2.11 -37.34
C TYR A 920 -25.38 2.29 -38.58
N PHE A 921 -26.69 2.34 -38.39
CA PHE A 921 -27.63 2.66 -39.47
C PHE A 921 -28.79 3.50 -38.94
N GLU A 922 -29.35 4.32 -39.81
CA GLU A 922 -30.49 5.18 -39.49
C GLU A 922 -31.74 4.67 -40.21
N VAL A 923 -32.86 4.76 -39.51
CA VAL A 923 -34.16 4.25 -39.96
C VAL A 923 -35.18 5.36 -39.79
N GLU A 924 -35.84 5.73 -40.88
CA GLU A 924 -36.93 6.71 -40.86
C GLU A 924 -38.27 5.99 -40.92
N LYS A 925 -39.10 6.26 -39.91
CA LYS A 925 -40.45 5.71 -39.76
C LYS A 925 -41.50 6.78 -40.08
N THR A 926 -42.51 6.41 -40.88
CA THR A 926 -43.65 7.29 -41.21
C THR A 926 -44.95 6.50 -41.05
N GLY A 927 -46.01 7.13 -40.54
CA GLY A 927 -47.30 6.46 -40.24
C GLY A 927 -47.38 5.99 -38.79
N GLY A 928 -48.21 4.97 -38.51
CA GLY A 928 -48.45 4.40 -37.17
C GLY A 928 -47.32 3.49 -36.68
N ARG A 929 -47.57 2.56 -35.75
CA ARG A 929 -46.55 1.77 -35.04
C ARG A 929 -45.56 0.97 -35.92
N ALA A 930 -44.28 0.98 -35.57
CA ALA A 930 -43.27 0.07 -36.13
C ALA A 930 -42.20 -0.33 -35.09
N ALA A 931 -41.72 -1.57 -35.14
CA ALA A 931 -40.60 -2.02 -34.31
C ALA A 931 -39.32 -2.18 -35.13
N ILE A 932 -38.23 -1.65 -34.59
CA ILE A 932 -36.91 -1.57 -35.22
C ILE A 932 -35.94 -2.38 -34.34
N GLY A 933 -35.26 -3.38 -34.89
CA GLY A 933 -34.42 -4.23 -34.05
C GLY A 933 -33.38 -5.06 -34.79
N LEU A 934 -32.74 -5.93 -34.01
CA LEU A 934 -31.79 -6.95 -34.46
C LEU A 934 -32.26 -8.32 -34.00
N THR A 935 -32.02 -9.34 -34.82
CA THR A 935 -32.33 -10.74 -34.49
C THR A 935 -31.26 -11.68 -35.00
N TYR A 936 -31.11 -12.85 -34.37
CA TYR A 936 -30.39 -13.95 -35.02
C TYR A 936 -31.17 -14.49 -36.22
N LYS A 937 -30.45 -15.10 -37.17
CA LYS A 937 -31.03 -15.65 -38.41
C LYS A 937 -32.14 -16.67 -38.16
N GLY A 938 -32.03 -17.44 -37.07
CA GLY A 938 -32.93 -18.51 -36.69
C GLY A 938 -34.27 -18.08 -36.08
N ILE A 939 -34.68 -16.80 -36.21
CA ILE A 939 -36.03 -16.36 -35.81
C ILE A 939 -37.10 -17.20 -36.52
N ASN A 940 -38.10 -17.68 -35.77
CA ASN A 940 -39.17 -18.46 -36.36
C ASN A 940 -40.03 -17.57 -37.28
N ARG A 941 -40.28 -18.06 -38.50
CA ARG A 941 -40.98 -17.30 -39.54
C ARG A 941 -42.36 -17.87 -39.89
N LYS A 942 -42.72 -19.01 -39.28
CA LYS A 942 -43.95 -19.75 -39.59
C LYS A 942 -44.79 -20.02 -38.34
N GLY A 943 -46.11 -20.00 -38.50
CA GLY A 943 -47.08 -20.32 -37.44
C GLY A 943 -47.25 -19.24 -36.38
N CYS A 944 -48.11 -19.48 -35.38
CA CYS A 944 -48.41 -18.55 -34.28
C CYS A 944 -47.72 -18.99 -32.97
N SER A 945 -46.39 -18.80 -32.85
CA SER A 945 -45.65 -18.99 -31.60
C SER A 945 -45.07 -17.67 -31.10
N LYS A 946 -44.80 -17.52 -29.81
CA LYS A 946 -44.20 -16.28 -29.27
C LYS A 946 -42.85 -15.94 -29.92
N ASP A 947 -42.11 -16.97 -30.33
CA ASP A 947 -40.78 -16.87 -30.96
C ASP A 947 -40.79 -16.26 -32.38
N ASN A 948 -41.98 -15.99 -32.93
CA ASN A 948 -42.13 -15.33 -34.23
C ASN A 948 -42.24 -13.81 -34.14
N VAL A 949 -42.42 -13.24 -32.93
CA VAL A 949 -42.62 -11.81 -32.72
C VAL A 949 -41.33 -11.14 -32.30
N LEU A 950 -40.92 -10.13 -33.08
CA LEU A 950 -39.78 -9.26 -32.76
C LEU A 950 -39.94 -8.60 -31.38
N GLY A 951 -38.98 -8.85 -30.48
CA GLY A 951 -38.95 -8.35 -29.10
C GLY A 951 -39.49 -9.33 -28.05
N ASN A 952 -40.35 -10.26 -28.45
CA ASN A 952 -40.91 -11.30 -27.57
C ASN A 952 -39.97 -12.51 -27.46
N TYR A 953 -39.15 -12.74 -28.49
CA TYR A 953 -38.21 -13.84 -28.54
C TYR A 953 -36.86 -13.49 -27.90
N GLU A 954 -36.27 -14.43 -27.15
CA GLU A 954 -34.97 -14.27 -26.46
C GLU A 954 -33.80 -13.97 -27.41
N LYS A 955 -33.95 -14.23 -28.71
CA LYS A 955 -32.93 -14.00 -29.75
C LYS A 955 -33.14 -12.70 -30.54
N SER A 956 -33.99 -11.82 -30.04
CA SER A 956 -34.36 -10.57 -30.70
C SER A 956 -34.40 -9.40 -29.72
N TRP A 957 -33.94 -8.24 -30.18
CA TRP A 957 -33.90 -6.99 -29.41
C TRP A 957 -34.45 -5.88 -30.29
N CYS A 958 -35.46 -5.16 -29.81
CA CYS A 958 -36.05 -4.10 -30.62
C CYS A 958 -36.52 -2.91 -29.79
N LEU A 959 -36.66 -1.80 -30.51
CA LEU A 959 -37.32 -0.59 -30.08
C LEU A 959 -38.66 -0.51 -30.82
N ASP A 960 -39.75 -0.64 -30.08
CA ASP A 960 -41.09 -0.37 -30.56
C ASP A 960 -41.34 1.13 -30.57
N CYS A 961 -41.69 1.64 -31.73
CA CYS A 961 -41.91 3.06 -31.97
C CYS A 961 -43.39 3.27 -32.28
N ASP A 962 -44.13 3.84 -31.33
CA ASP A 962 -45.53 4.23 -31.50
C ASP A 962 -45.65 5.77 -31.53
N ASP A 963 -46.80 6.29 -31.97
CA ASP A 963 -47.03 7.74 -32.08
C ASP A 963 -47.06 8.38 -30.68
N GLY A 964 -45.90 8.87 -30.24
CA GLY A 964 -45.71 9.54 -28.95
C GLY A 964 -45.09 8.67 -27.85
N SER A 965 -44.65 7.43 -28.14
CA SER A 965 -43.92 6.63 -27.14
C SER A 965 -42.91 5.65 -27.76
N TYR A 966 -41.86 5.37 -27.00
CA TYR A 966 -40.89 4.32 -27.33
C TYR A 966 -40.90 3.26 -26.25
N SER A 967 -40.83 1.98 -26.64
CA SER A 967 -40.68 0.87 -25.71
C SER A 967 -39.56 -0.05 -26.18
N ALA A 968 -38.55 -0.26 -25.34
CA ALA A 968 -37.53 -1.28 -25.60
C ALA A 968 -38.09 -2.66 -25.22
N MET A 969 -37.99 -3.64 -26.13
CA MET A 969 -38.55 -4.97 -25.95
C MET A 969 -37.50 -6.05 -26.17
N HIS A 970 -37.44 -7.01 -25.24
CA HIS A 970 -36.60 -8.20 -25.32
C HIS A 970 -37.14 -9.30 -24.40
N ASN A 971 -37.26 -10.53 -24.91
CA ASN A 971 -37.69 -11.71 -24.15
C ASN A 971 -39.00 -11.49 -23.35
N ASP A 972 -40.04 -11.00 -24.02
CA ASP A 972 -41.35 -10.66 -23.43
C ASP A 972 -41.30 -9.55 -22.33
N MET A 973 -40.14 -8.91 -22.11
CA MET A 973 -40.01 -7.75 -21.23
C MET A 973 -40.13 -6.45 -22.02
N HIS A 974 -40.90 -5.51 -21.48
CA HIS A 974 -41.13 -4.19 -22.07
C HIS A 974 -40.66 -3.10 -21.12
N PHE A 975 -39.78 -2.23 -21.59
CA PHE A 975 -39.31 -1.05 -20.87
C PHE A 975 -39.81 0.20 -21.57
N PHE A 976 -40.74 0.90 -20.94
CA PHE A 976 -41.29 2.16 -21.46
C PHE A 976 -40.27 3.30 -21.32
N ILE A 977 -40.07 4.06 -22.40
CA ILE A 977 -39.12 5.18 -22.45
C ILE A 977 -39.93 6.49 -22.51
N PRO A 978 -39.88 7.33 -21.46
CA PRO A 978 -40.60 8.60 -21.45
C PRO A 978 -39.92 9.60 -22.41
N VAL A 979 -40.64 10.08 -23.43
CA VAL A 979 -40.12 11.06 -24.41
C VAL A 979 -41.05 12.27 -24.52
N THR A 980 -40.48 13.46 -24.74
CA THR A 980 -41.17 14.77 -24.66
C THR A 980 -41.45 15.44 -26.03
N SER A 981 -41.18 14.77 -27.16
CA SER A 981 -41.26 15.37 -28.51
C SER A 981 -42.24 14.64 -29.43
N SER A 982 -42.89 15.40 -30.32
CA SER A 982 -43.95 14.98 -31.24
C SER A 982 -43.59 15.08 -32.74
N ASP A 983 -42.31 15.21 -33.12
CA ASP A 983 -41.83 15.38 -34.51
C ASP A 983 -40.69 14.37 -34.88
N PRO A 984 -40.36 14.16 -36.18
CA PRO A 984 -40.32 12.85 -36.87
C PRO A 984 -39.36 11.78 -36.30
N ILE A 985 -39.82 10.53 -36.38
CA ILE A 985 -39.17 9.34 -35.80
C ILE A 985 -38.08 8.82 -36.76
N ARG A 986 -36.92 9.49 -36.75
CA ARG A 986 -35.67 8.89 -37.24
C ARG A 986 -34.94 8.25 -36.07
N VAL A 987 -34.68 6.95 -36.18
CA VAL A 987 -34.02 6.15 -35.16
C VAL A 987 -32.66 5.71 -35.66
N GLY A 988 -31.62 6.05 -34.92
CA GLY A 988 -30.27 5.54 -35.12
C GLY A 988 -30.08 4.26 -34.31
N VAL A 989 -29.57 3.21 -34.96
CA VAL A 989 -29.26 1.93 -34.32
C VAL A 989 -27.75 1.74 -34.36
N TYR A 990 -27.12 1.58 -33.18
CA TYR A 990 -25.69 1.31 -33.05
C TYR A 990 -25.47 -0.06 -32.40
N LEU A 991 -24.77 -0.93 -33.11
CA LEU A 991 -24.31 -2.22 -32.62
C LEU A 991 -22.80 -2.15 -32.35
N ASP A 992 -22.39 -2.48 -31.13
CA ASP A 992 -21.00 -2.81 -30.79
C ASP A 992 -20.95 -4.30 -30.45
N TRP A 993 -20.87 -5.13 -31.49
CA TRP A 993 -20.92 -6.59 -31.36
C TRP A 993 -19.83 -7.13 -30.41
N PRO A 994 -18.55 -6.70 -30.50
CA PRO A 994 -17.51 -7.12 -29.56
C PRO A 994 -17.77 -6.71 -28.11
N ALA A 995 -18.38 -5.54 -27.89
CA ALA A 995 -18.70 -5.06 -26.55
C ALA A 995 -20.03 -5.63 -25.99
N GLY A 996 -20.81 -6.33 -26.82
CA GLY A 996 -22.10 -6.87 -26.41
C GLY A 996 -23.18 -5.81 -26.20
N THR A 997 -23.11 -4.66 -26.90
CA THR A 997 -24.07 -3.56 -26.69
C THR A 997 -24.85 -3.23 -27.96
N LEU A 998 -26.17 -3.02 -27.82
CA LEU A 998 -27.05 -2.51 -28.86
C LEU A 998 -27.77 -1.26 -28.36
N SER A 999 -27.47 -0.11 -28.94
CA SER A 999 -27.99 1.20 -28.54
C SER A 999 -28.91 1.80 -29.59
N PHE A 1000 -29.99 2.43 -29.13
CA PHE A 1000 -30.95 3.15 -29.93
C PHE A 1000 -30.89 4.65 -29.62
N TYR A 1001 -31.02 5.47 -30.65
CA TYR A 1001 -30.95 6.93 -30.57
C TYR A 1001 -32.10 7.55 -31.36
N SER A 1002 -32.66 8.65 -30.86
CA SER A 1002 -33.48 9.55 -31.66
C SER A 1002 -32.56 10.51 -32.41
N VAL A 1003 -32.80 10.69 -33.71
CA VAL A 1003 -31.98 11.53 -34.59
C VAL A 1003 -32.76 12.79 -34.94
N THR A 1004 -32.32 13.95 -34.43
CA THR A 1004 -32.93 15.26 -34.74
C THR A 1004 -31.84 16.24 -35.17
N SER A 1005 -31.98 16.84 -36.37
CA SER A 1005 -31.03 17.84 -36.90
C SER A 1005 -29.56 17.45 -36.70
N ASP A 1006 -29.22 16.21 -37.07
CA ASP A 1006 -27.91 15.57 -36.91
C ASP A 1006 -27.42 15.26 -35.49
N THR A 1007 -28.17 15.63 -34.44
CA THR A 1007 -27.88 15.26 -33.05
C THR A 1007 -28.46 13.89 -32.72
N LEU A 1008 -27.71 13.11 -31.93
CA LEU A 1008 -28.12 11.79 -31.43
C LEU A 1008 -28.51 11.89 -29.95
N THR A 1009 -29.79 11.71 -29.67
CA THR A 1009 -30.30 11.61 -28.29
C THR A 1009 -30.45 10.14 -27.95
N HIS A 1010 -29.71 9.65 -26.95
CA HIS A 1010 -29.79 8.25 -26.51
C HIS A 1010 -31.20 7.91 -26.01
N LEU A 1011 -31.74 6.78 -26.45
CA LEU A 1011 -33.04 6.26 -26.03
C LEU A 1011 -32.87 5.08 -25.08
N TYR A 1012 -32.12 4.06 -25.50
CA TYR A 1012 -31.96 2.83 -24.73
C TYR A 1012 -30.73 2.02 -25.18
N THR A 1013 -30.15 1.21 -24.29
CA THR A 1013 -29.08 0.26 -24.62
C THR A 1013 -29.40 -1.12 -24.04
N PHE A 1014 -29.36 -2.16 -24.88
CA PHE A 1014 -29.29 -3.54 -24.43
C PHE A 1014 -27.84 -3.96 -24.21
N ASN A 1015 -27.57 -4.65 -23.10
CA ASN A 1015 -26.30 -5.29 -22.82
C ASN A 1015 -26.51 -6.81 -22.85
N THR A 1016 -25.82 -7.51 -23.75
CA THR A 1016 -25.96 -8.96 -23.95
C THR A 1016 -24.70 -9.55 -24.60
N THR A 1017 -24.51 -10.86 -24.49
CA THR A 1017 -23.44 -11.54 -25.22
C THR A 1017 -23.99 -12.08 -26.53
N PHE A 1018 -23.53 -11.52 -27.65
CA PHE A 1018 -23.94 -12.00 -28.97
C PHE A 1018 -23.15 -13.25 -29.36
N THR A 1019 -23.84 -14.31 -29.76
CA THR A 1019 -23.23 -15.62 -30.10
C THR A 1019 -23.10 -15.83 -31.61
N GLU A 1020 -23.88 -15.09 -32.40
CA GLU A 1020 -23.95 -15.21 -33.86
C GLU A 1020 -24.08 -13.82 -34.51
N PRO A 1021 -23.83 -13.69 -35.83
CA PRO A 1021 -24.13 -12.48 -36.57
C PRO A 1021 -25.62 -12.11 -36.49
N LEU A 1022 -25.88 -10.81 -36.32
CA LEU A 1022 -27.24 -10.26 -36.19
C LEU A 1022 -27.74 -9.73 -37.52
N TYR A 1023 -29.05 -9.78 -37.73
CA TYR A 1023 -29.72 -9.24 -38.90
C TYR A 1023 -30.66 -8.12 -38.48
N PRO A 1024 -30.57 -6.93 -39.07
CA PRO A 1024 -31.59 -5.89 -38.95
C PRO A 1024 -32.94 -6.42 -39.36
N VAL A 1025 -33.95 -6.15 -38.54
CA VAL A 1025 -35.32 -6.63 -38.72
C VAL A 1025 -36.30 -5.54 -38.35
N PHE A 1026 -37.36 -5.43 -39.16
CA PHE A 1026 -38.40 -4.43 -38.99
C PHE A 1026 -39.75 -5.13 -38.91
N ARG A 1027 -40.58 -4.74 -37.94
CA ARG A 1027 -41.99 -5.12 -37.85
C ARG A 1027 -42.85 -3.89 -38.12
N ILE A 1028 -43.79 -4.00 -39.05
CA ILE A 1028 -44.52 -2.86 -39.60
C ILE A 1028 -46.01 -3.12 -39.45
N HIS A 1029 -46.72 -2.19 -38.82
CA HIS A 1029 -48.18 -2.26 -38.66
C HIS A 1029 -48.89 -1.60 -39.85
N GLU A 1030 -50.22 -1.77 -39.89
CA GLU A 1030 -51.07 -1.18 -40.91
C GLU A 1030 -50.84 0.32 -41.08
N HIS A 1031 -50.83 0.79 -42.33
CA HIS A 1031 -50.60 2.19 -42.72
C HIS A 1031 -49.24 2.78 -42.28
N SER A 1032 -48.26 1.94 -41.99
CA SER A 1032 -46.91 2.36 -41.59
C SER A 1032 -45.87 2.03 -42.67
N MET A 1033 -44.80 2.81 -42.71
CA MET A 1033 -43.66 2.60 -43.59
C MET A 1033 -42.35 2.84 -42.86
N VAL A 1034 -41.32 2.11 -43.29
CA VAL A 1034 -39.96 2.20 -42.76
C VAL A 1034 -39.00 2.32 -43.94
N SER A 1035 -38.08 3.29 -43.87
CA SER A 1035 -37.05 3.54 -44.88
C SER A 1035 -35.66 3.53 -44.23
N LEU A 1036 -34.71 2.84 -44.86
CA LEU A 1036 -33.29 2.89 -44.50
C LEU A 1036 -32.67 4.17 -45.07
N CYS A 1037 -32.05 4.98 -44.19
CA CYS A 1037 -31.48 6.28 -44.54
C CYS A 1037 -30.07 6.18 -45.13
#